data_AF-A0A497NJY9-F1
#
_entry.id   AF-A0A497NJY9-F1
#
_cell.length_a   1.000
_cell.length_b   1.000
_cell.length_c   1.000
_cell.angle_alpha   90.00
_cell.angle_beta   90.00
_cell.angle_gamma   90.00
#
_symmetry.space_group_name_H-M   'P 1'
#
loop_
_entity.id
_entity.type
_entity.pdbx_description
1 polymer ?
#
loop_
_entity_poly.entity_id
_entity_poly.type
_entity_poly.pdbx_seq_one_letter_code
_entity_poly.pdbx_strand_id
1 'polypeptide(L)'
;MVHSTSEGIRDIIIVVFAAALIASYYFSGPTNRSDVAMHLSRVRIIIDNLPTVPRWNPYWYFGIPFLKIYPGLFHYSLAGLSLLLSRIFPSLPKYEVIFLTVKVYTPLIFAVGAASIYFLAREIGLPSSGSIFSSILLITSYNIYSYWAVGSYPNISSLLISPLPLALYIRSLRLRNLKYAVLAGLTYGIVILTYISNALYLVIFFIIISILMTIRTPELLFIVGREDQPPKYTLTLLKSALIMAVSAISSAAWWLIPFYVSVTTSRSIISTRAHTLIKSTIIRPSPYEQLMWISGIRGFSSKTPGICHFALVLLSLFFLLKLWRTPQADGVYMTIAALSLCFLPCLGYRMTFLPMKRAALFFSLFGSLAGGFSVSVLLRIYDLILKKQVKNRGHGLYRFILLARVLSCILTSIFMPLVLFVKPFEASPIPPRDENLEREIRIGERIGVDGGYGLNLVSNVWQSGGGSVESMYVLNEFAYIFWYYIMYSQENACLPYFSRNYNVRYIKGVMFDGLRKTDIQGLYEVSGFNSSIVEVLSKDSWLVLHIGPVDRYIQLFISVALSGGSEPILVNGGRYLEDFSDEELSRFDLIYISDMGLRDEDRYFTLITSYLRSGGTVLFDISSIPPMFSEKIKDMFPVKRISEEKSSLQLVPSPFLEKVGVFKIKGTNETVVAHAEELNVNAEALVWDEYGKPVIVRLKKFNGWIFWSGINIPYLVMLNNDCDEARLLVNLLHLFTFQTERTASTESISHGNLTVLST
;
A
#
# COMPACT_ATOMS: atom_id res chain seq x y z
N MET A 1 -36.91 32.50 -0.77
CA MET A 1 -37.09 31.18 -1.41
C MET A 1 -37.71 30.22 -0.39
N VAL A 2 -39.04 30.11 -0.37
CA VAL A 2 -39.83 29.20 0.50
C VAL A 2 -40.78 28.33 -0.37
N HIS A 3 -40.36 28.03 -1.61
CA HIS A 3 -40.91 26.98 -2.47
C HIS A 3 -39.76 25.99 -2.74
N SER A 4 -39.84 24.68 -2.50
CA SER A 4 -40.70 23.89 -1.63
C SER A 4 -39.80 22.78 -1.05
N THR A 5 -39.79 22.57 0.26
CA THR A 5 -39.05 21.46 0.87
C THR A 5 -39.58 20.11 0.38
N SER A 6 -40.86 20.04 -0.01
CA SER A 6 -41.49 18.82 -0.51
C SER A 6 -40.96 18.35 -1.87
N GLU A 7 -40.71 19.26 -2.83
CA GLU A 7 -40.16 18.87 -4.14
C GLU A 7 -38.73 18.35 -4.01
N GLY A 8 -37.91 18.99 -3.17
CA GLY A 8 -36.55 18.54 -2.91
C GLY A 8 -36.51 17.13 -2.32
N ILE A 9 -37.41 16.82 -1.37
CA ILE A 9 -37.52 15.49 -0.76
C ILE A 9 -37.98 14.46 -1.80
N ARG A 10 -39.00 14.78 -2.60
CA ARG A 10 -39.50 13.90 -3.66
C ARG A 10 -38.39 13.55 -4.66
N ASP A 11 -37.65 14.56 -5.11
CA ASP A 11 -36.58 14.37 -6.09
C ASP A 11 -35.46 13.48 -5.53
N ILE A 12 -35.09 13.67 -4.25
CA ILE A 12 -34.11 12.81 -3.56
C ILE A 12 -34.60 11.37 -3.48
N ILE A 13 -35.87 11.14 -3.11
CA ILE A 13 -36.46 9.79 -3.05
C ILE A 13 -36.38 9.12 -4.42
N ILE A 14 -36.72 9.83 -5.50
CA ILE A 14 -36.68 9.31 -6.87
C ILE A 14 -35.25 8.88 -7.24
N VAL A 15 -34.25 9.74 -7.03
CA VAL A 15 -32.86 9.41 -7.42
C VAL A 15 -32.25 8.32 -6.54
N VAL A 16 -32.59 8.28 -5.25
CA VAL A 16 -32.16 7.22 -4.32
C VAL A 16 -32.76 5.87 -4.74
N PHE A 17 -34.06 5.84 -5.03
CA PHE A 17 -34.74 4.62 -5.49
C PHE A 17 -34.15 4.13 -6.83
N ALA A 18 -33.97 5.03 -7.79
CA ALA A 18 -33.34 4.70 -9.07
C ALA A 18 -31.91 4.15 -8.89
N ALA A 19 -31.09 4.79 -8.04
CA ALA A 19 -29.74 4.33 -7.73
C ALA A 19 -29.72 2.94 -7.12
N ALA A 20 -30.57 2.68 -6.13
CA ALA A 20 -30.67 1.38 -5.49
C ALA A 20 -31.09 0.29 -6.48
N LEU A 21 -32.09 0.57 -7.34
CA LEU A 21 -32.60 -0.39 -8.33
C LEU A 21 -31.55 -0.72 -9.39
N ILE A 22 -30.90 0.29 -9.96
CA ILE A 22 -29.86 0.09 -10.99
C ILE A 22 -28.66 -0.65 -10.40
N ALA A 23 -28.16 -0.23 -9.23
CA ALA A 23 -27.03 -0.89 -8.59
C ALA A 23 -27.34 -2.35 -8.24
N SER A 24 -28.55 -2.64 -7.75
CA SER A 24 -28.98 -4.02 -7.42
C SER A 24 -29.13 -4.91 -8.65
N TYR A 25 -29.48 -4.33 -9.81
CA TYR A 25 -29.54 -5.07 -11.08
C TYR A 25 -28.14 -5.49 -11.55
N TYR A 26 -27.13 -4.61 -11.47
CA TYR A 26 -25.78 -4.92 -11.91
C TYR A 26 -24.96 -5.74 -10.92
N PHE A 27 -25.27 -5.64 -9.62
CA PHE A 27 -24.53 -6.31 -8.55
C PHE A 27 -25.46 -7.11 -7.66
N SER A 28 -25.47 -8.43 -7.85
CA SER A 28 -26.19 -9.36 -6.98
C SER A 28 -25.37 -9.82 -5.77
N GLY A 29 -24.11 -9.38 -5.65
CA GLY A 29 -23.17 -9.74 -4.59
C GLY A 29 -21.73 -9.30 -4.93
N PRO A 30 -20.73 -9.75 -4.14
CA PRO A 30 -19.31 -9.57 -4.48
C PRO A 30 -18.94 -10.30 -5.77
N THR A 31 -18.01 -9.75 -6.56
CA THR A 31 -17.50 -10.38 -7.80
C THR A 31 -16.25 -11.24 -7.53
N ASN A 32 -15.78 -12.00 -8.53
CA ASN A 32 -14.63 -12.92 -8.42
C ASN A 32 -13.24 -12.27 -8.56
N ARG A 33 -13.13 -10.94 -8.45
CA ARG A 33 -11.87 -10.22 -8.74
C ARG A 33 -10.97 -10.12 -7.50
N SER A 34 -9.66 -10.00 -7.72
CA SER A 34 -8.62 -10.08 -6.68
C SER A 34 -8.81 -9.07 -5.54
N ASP A 35 -9.20 -7.83 -5.86
CA ASP A 35 -9.32 -6.77 -4.84
C ASP A 35 -10.57 -6.99 -3.96
N VAL A 36 -11.56 -7.74 -4.44
CA VAL A 36 -12.74 -8.09 -3.63
C VAL A 36 -12.31 -8.92 -2.43
N ALA A 37 -11.62 -10.03 -2.66
CA ALA A 37 -11.13 -10.89 -1.59
C ALA A 37 -10.23 -10.12 -0.62
N MET A 38 -9.40 -9.20 -1.15
CA MET A 38 -8.51 -8.35 -0.37
C MET A 38 -9.26 -7.48 0.66
N HIS A 39 -10.36 -6.85 0.25
CA HIS A 39 -11.13 -5.97 1.12
C HIS A 39 -12.02 -6.78 2.07
N LEU A 40 -12.64 -7.86 1.59
CA LEU A 40 -13.51 -8.70 2.40
C LEU A 40 -12.75 -9.48 3.48
N SER A 41 -11.49 -9.89 3.22
CA SER A 41 -10.68 -10.54 4.24
C SER A 41 -10.45 -9.64 5.46
N ARG A 42 -10.24 -8.33 5.24
CA ARG A 42 -10.10 -7.35 6.33
C ARG A 42 -11.39 -7.15 7.10
N VAL A 43 -12.52 -7.14 6.40
CA VAL A 43 -13.85 -7.04 7.01
C VAL A 43 -14.11 -8.26 7.89
N ARG A 44 -13.81 -9.47 7.39
CA ARG A 44 -13.86 -10.70 8.19
C ARG A 44 -12.99 -10.58 9.44
N ILE A 45 -11.72 -10.18 9.30
CA ILE A 45 -10.81 -9.99 10.45
C ILE A 45 -11.39 -9.04 11.49
N ILE A 46 -11.99 -7.91 11.07
CA ILE A 46 -12.64 -6.97 12.00
C ILE A 46 -13.82 -7.65 12.71
N ILE A 47 -14.69 -8.35 11.97
CA ILE A 47 -15.85 -9.05 12.55
C ILE A 47 -15.40 -10.13 13.55
N ASP A 48 -14.33 -10.86 13.23
CA ASP A 48 -13.80 -11.96 14.05
C ASP A 48 -13.16 -11.48 15.36
N ASN A 49 -12.68 -10.23 15.41
CA ASN A 49 -11.88 -9.74 16.53
C ASN A 49 -12.52 -8.56 17.29
N LEU A 50 -13.72 -8.08 16.91
CA LEU A 50 -14.38 -7.00 17.64
C LEU A 50 -14.75 -7.45 19.08
N PRO A 51 -14.51 -6.60 20.11
CA PRO A 51 -14.11 -5.19 20.04
C PRO A 51 -12.59 -4.95 19.89
N THR A 52 -11.75 -5.96 20.08
CA THR A 52 -10.28 -5.87 20.06
C THR A 52 -9.69 -6.14 18.68
N VAL A 53 -9.92 -5.21 17.73
CA VAL A 53 -9.35 -5.31 16.38
C VAL A 53 -7.82 -5.40 16.45
N PRO A 54 -7.20 -6.37 15.75
CA PRO A 54 -5.78 -6.61 15.90
C PRO A 54 -4.97 -5.43 15.38
N ARG A 55 -3.98 -4.98 16.16
CA ARG A 55 -3.01 -3.95 15.73
C ARG A 55 -2.08 -4.48 14.65
N TRP A 56 -1.81 -5.77 14.69
CA TRP A 56 -0.92 -6.48 13.77
C TRP A 56 -1.71 -7.55 13.01
N ASN A 57 -1.57 -7.58 11.69
CA ASN A 57 -2.26 -8.53 10.83
C ASN A 57 -1.30 -9.67 10.45
N PRO A 58 -1.35 -10.82 11.14
CA PRO A 58 -0.41 -11.93 10.89
C PRO A 58 -0.66 -12.62 9.55
N TYR A 59 -1.81 -12.37 8.93
CA TYR A 59 -2.25 -12.97 7.69
C TYR A 59 -1.70 -12.26 6.44
N TRP A 60 -0.85 -11.24 6.58
CA TRP A 60 -0.36 -10.45 5.45
C TRP A 60 1.14 -10.19 5.56
N TYR A 61 1.92 -10.63 4.57
CA TYR A 61 3.35 -10.30 4.44
C TYR A 61 4.17 -10.60 5.70
N PHE A 62 4.04 -11.81 6.25
CA PHE A 62 4.64 -12.20 7.53
C PHE A 62 4.17 -11.41 8.76
N GLY A 63 3.16 -10.57 8.58
CA GLY A 63 2.76 -9.60 9.58
C GLY A 63 2.96 -8.17 9.08
N ILE A 64 1.91 -7.36 9.14
CA ILE A 64 1.99 -5.91 8.97
C ILE A 64 1.02 -5.20 9.93
N PRO A 65 1.22 -3.91 10.26
CA PRO A 65 0.21 -3.17 11.00
C PRO A 65 -1.13 -3.17 10.25
N PHE A 66 -2.21 -3.50 10.94
CA PHE A 66 -3.54 -3.60 10.34
C PHE A 66 -4.03 -2.22 9.88
N LEU A 67 -4.64 -2.16 8.69
CA LEU A 67 -5.11 -0.92 8.05
C LEU A 67 -4.02 0.15 7.85
N LYS A 68 -2.74 -0.25 7.76
CA LYS A 68 -1.62 0.66 7.44
C LYS A 68 -1.82 1.37 6.11
N ILE A 69 -2.16 0.67 5.03
CA ILE A 69 -2.25 1.30 3.69
C ILE A 69 -3.61 1.90 3.40
N TYR A 70 -4.66 1.23 3.85
CA TYR A 70 -6.02 1.60 3.53
C TYR A 70 -6.66 2.26 4.74
N PRO A 71 -7.19 3.48 4.59
CA PRO A 71 -8.04 4.09 5.59
C PRO A 71 -9.18 3.16 6.03
N GLY A 72 -9.41 3.10 7.34
CA GLY A 72 -10.24 2.04 7.94
C GLY A 72 -11.75 2.19 7.78
N LEU A 73 -12.28 3.37 7.45
CA LEU A 73 -13.71 3.66 7.59
C LEU A 73 -14.58 2.81 6.67
N PHE A 74 -14.13 2.51 5.45
CA PHE A 74 -14.84 1.58 4.56
C PHE A 74 -14.97 0.18 5.19
N HIS A 75 -13.90 -0.34 5.76
CA HIS A 75 -13.90 -1.68 6.35
C HIS A 75 -14.74 -1.72 7.61
N TYR A 76 -14.67 -0.68 8.44
CA TYR A 76 -15.50 -0.55 9.65
C TYR A 76 -16.98 -0.37 9.32
N SER A 77 -17.34 0.41 8.30
CA SER A 77 -18.74 0.58 7.90
C SER A 77 -19.33 -0.73 7.39
N LEU A 78 -18.56 -1.48 6.59
CA LEU A 78 -19.00 -2.77 6.07
C LEU A 78 -19.07 -3.84 7.18
N ALA A 79 -18.09 -3.88 8.09
CA ALA A 79 -18.12 -4.78 9.24
C ALA A 79 -19.28 -4.47 10.19
N GLY A 80 -19.57 -3.19 10.46
CA GLY A 80 -20.71 -2.77 11.26
C GLY A 80 -22.04 -3.20 10.65
N LEU A 81 -22.20 -3.04 9.33
CA LEU A 81 -23.38 -3.55 8.62
C LEU A 81 -23.47 -5.08 8.70
N SER A 82 -22.35 -5.78 8.56
CA SER A 82 -22.32 -7.24 8.69
C SER A 82 -22.73 -7.72 10.07
N LEU A 83 -22.32 -7.03 11.13
CA LEU A 83 -22.74 -7.33 12.51
C LEU A 83 -24.22 -7.02 12.75
N LEU A 84 -24.76 -5.99 12.10
CA LEU A 84 -26.19 -5.72 12.15
C LEU A 84 -26.98 -6.84 11.46
N LEU A 85 -26.54 -7.25 10.27
CA LEU A 85 -27.19 -8.31 9.50
C LEU A 85 -27.06 -9.69 10.17
N SER A 86 -25.95 -10.00 10.84
CA SER A 86 -25.82 -11.25 11.60
C SER A 86 -26.79 -11.32 12.79
N ARG A 87 -27.15 -10.18 13.39
CA ARG A 87 -28.18 -10.13 14.44
C ARG A 87 -29.59 -10.30 13.88
N ILE A 88 -29.87 -9.80 12.68
CA ILE A 88 -31.17 -9.95 12.02
C ILE A 88 -31.35 -11.37 11.48
N PHE A 89 -30.28 -11.97 10.95
CA PHE A 89 -30.27 -13.31 10.35
C PHE A 89 -29.29 -14.24 11.07
N PRO A 90 -29.58 -14.63 12.33
CA PRO A 90 -28.64 -15.41 13.16
C PRO A 90 -28.39 -16.82 12.64
N SER A 91 -29.26 -17.35 11.78
CA SER A 91 -29.11 -18.67 11.17
C SER A 91 -28.11 -18.71 10.02
N LEU A 92 -27.71 -17.55 9.47
CA LEU A 92 -26.80 -17.51 8.33
C LEU A 92 -25.35 -17.67 8.79
N PRO A 93 -24.56 -18.54 8.14
CA PRO A 93 -23.14 -18.64 8.42
C PRO A 93 -22.42 -17.36 8.00
N LYS A 94 -21.29 -17.09 8.65
CA LYS A 94 -20.57 -15.81 8.51
C LYS A 94 -20.21 -15.45 7.06
N TYR A 95 -19.82 -16.41 6.24
CA TYR A 95 -19.48 -16.16 4.83
C TYR A 95 -20.70 -15.68 4.01
N GLU A 96 -21.90 -16.20 4.29
CA GLU A 96 -23.15 -15.74 3.68
C GLU A 96 -23.56 -14.36 4.18
N VAL A 97 -23.35 -14.08 5.47
CA VAL A 97 -23.59 -12.74 6.03
C VAL A 97 -22.68 -11.70 5.35
N ILE A 98 -21.39 -12.00 5.15
CA ILE A 98 -20.47 -11.09 4.45
C ILE A 98 -20.91 -10.89 2.99
N PHE A 99 -21.32 -11.96 2.30
CA PHE A 99 -21.89 -11.87 0.95
C PHE A 99 -23.12 -10.95 0.91
N LEU A 100 -24.09 -11.16 1.81
CA LEU A 100 -25.29 -10.35 1.95
C LEU A 100 -24.96 -8.89 2.27
N THR A 101 -23.94 -8.67 3.10
CA THR A 101 -23.48 -7.33 3.47
C THR A 101 -23.04 -6.55 2.23
N VAL A 102 -22.26 -7.13 1.33
CA VAL A 102 -21.86 -6.47 0.07
C VAL A 102 -23.08 -6.21 -0.82
N LYS A 103 -23.99 -7.18 -0.90
CA LYS A 103 -25.24 -7.07 -1.66
C LYS A 103 -26.11 -5.90 -1.18
N VAL A 104 -26.17 -5.63 0.11
CA VAL A 104 -26.93 -4.51 0.71
C VAL A 104 -26.15 -3.19 0.66
N TYR A 105 -24.84 -3.23 0.92
CA TYR A 105 -24.01 -2.03 0.97
C TYR A 105 -23.88 -1.36 -0.40
N THR A 106 -23.80 -2.15 -1.47
CA THR A 106 -23.66 -1.64 -2.85
C THR A 106 -24.77 -0.66 -3.24
N PRO A 107 -26.07 -1.02 -3.20
CA PRO A 107 -27.13 -0.06 -3.52
C PRO A 107 -27.19 1.11 -2.54
N LEU A 108 -26.86 0.90 -1.26
CA LEU A 108 -26.83 1.97 -0.25
C LEU A 108 -25.81 3.06 -0.60
N ILE A 109 -24.57 2.68 -0.92
CA ILE A 109 -23.53 3.68 -1.22
C ILE A 109 -23.78 4.39 -2.56
N PHE A 110 -24.36 3.70 -3.55
CA PHE A 110 -24.80 4.34 -4.79
C PHE A 110 -25.94 5.33 -4.56
N ALA A 111 -26.88 5.03 -3.66
CA ALA A 111 -27.92 5.97 -3.24
C ALA A 111 -27.35 7.20 -2.54
N VAL A 112 -26.37 7.02 -1.64
CA VAL A 112 -25.63 8.14 -1.02
C VAL A 112 -24.95 8.98 -2.10
N GLY A 113 -24.34 8.36 -3.10
CA GLY A 113 -23.73 9.06 -4.24
C GLY A 113 -24.72 9.89 -5.05
N ALA A 114 -25.87 9.31 -5.39
CA ALA A 114 -26.95 10.00 -6.11
C ALA A 114 -27.47 11.20 -5.32
N ALA A 115 -27.72 11.04 -4.02
CA ALA A 115 -28.16 12.14 -3.16
C ALA A 115 -27.08 13.23 -3.01
N SER A 116 -25.81 12.84 -2.89
CA SER A 116 -24.69 13.77 -2.73
C SER A 116 -24.49 14.64 -3.97
N ILE A 117 -24.53 14.04 -5.17
CA ILE A 117 -24.40 14.80 -6.43
C ILE A 117 -25.64 15.64 -6.72
N TYR A 118 -26.85 15.16 -6.38
CA TYR A 118 -28.06 15.96 -6.42
C TYR A 118 -27.90 17.23 -5.57
N PHE A 119 -27.44 17.07 -4.33
CA PHE A 119 -27.23 18.19 -3.43
C PHE A 119 -26.19 19.17 -3.97
N LEU A 120 -25.05 18.69 -4.47
CA LEU A 120 -24.04 19.53 -5.13
C LEU A 120 -24.63 20.29 -6.34
N ALA A 121 -25.39 19.63 -7.20
CA ALA A 121 -26.06 20.23 -8.35
C ALA A 121 -27.00 21.39 -7.93
N ARG A 122 -27.74 21.22 -6.83
CA ARG A 122 -28.59 22.28 -6.27
C ARG A 122 -27.77 23.43 -5.70
N GLU A 123 -26.65 23.16 -5.04
CA GLU A 123 -25.79 24.20 -4.47
C GLU A 123 -25.09 25.06 -5.55
N ILE A 124 -24.72 24.48 -6.69
CA ILE A 124 -24.22 25.24 -7.87
C ILE A 124 -25.35 25.92 -8.67
N GLY A 125 -26.61 25.76 -8.27
CA GLY A 125 -27.75 26.48 -8.81
C GLY A 125 -28.43 25.83 -10.01
N LEU A 126 -28.21 24.54 -10.28
CA LEU A 126 -28.97 23.81 -11.30
C LEU A 126 -30.44 23.66 -10.90
N PRO A 127 -31.39 23.72 -11.84
CA PRO A 127 -32.80 23.42 -11.56
C PRO A 127 -32.99 21.95 -11.16
N SER A 128 -34.17 21.61 -10.63
CA SER A 128 -34.51 20.24 -10.17
C SER A 128 -34.24 19.20 -11.26
N SER A 129 -34.71 19.44 -12.49
CA SER A 129 -34.46 18.55 -13.63
C SER A 129 -32.97 18.31 -13.88
N GLY A 130 -32.16 19.37 -13.97
CA GLY A 130 -30.71 19.24 -14.15
C GLY A 130 -30.03 18.49 -13.00
N SER A 131 -30.54 18.64 -11.78
CA SER A 131 -30.01 17.96 -10.59
C SER A 131 -30.35 16.47 -10.57
N ILE A 132 -31.58 16.10 -10.96
CA ILE A 132 -32.01 14.71 -11.14
C ILE A 132 -31.16 14.04 -12.23
N PHE A 133 -31.01 14.69 -13.39
CA PHE A 133 -30.19 14.14 -14.48
C PHE A 133 -28.71 14.02 -14.13
N SER A 134 -28.15 14.98 -13.37
CA SER A 134 -26.77 14.85 -12.85
C SER A 134 -26.59 13.60 -11.99
N SER A 135 -27.63 13.27 -11.21
CA SER A 135 -27.64 12.11 -10.33
C SER A 135 -27.72 10.82 -11.12
N ILE A 136 -28.68 10.74 -12.06
CA ILE A 136 -28.84 9.59 -12.96
C ILE A 136 -27.58 9.35 -13.79
N LEU A 137 -26.96 10.40 -14.33
CA LEU A 137 -25.73 10.31 -15.10
C LEU A 137 -24.57 9.77 -14.25
N LEU A 138 -24.42 10.21 -12.99
CA LEU A 138 -23.38 9.67 -12.12
C LEU A 138 -23.58 8.15 -11.91
N ILE A 139 -24.77 7.73 -11.49
CA ILE A 139 -25.07 6.32 -11.20
C ILE A 139 -25.18 5.44 -12.44
N THR A 140 -25.08 5.99 -13.65
CA THR A 140 -25.03 5.23 -14.91
C THR A 140 -23.67 5.31 -15.59
N SER A 141 -22.68 5.94 -14.95
CA SER A 141 -21.32 6.03 -15.49
C SER A 141 -20.61 4.67 -15.43
N TYR A 142 -20.27 4.10 -16.60
CA TYR A 142 -19.76 2.72 -16.69
C TYR A 142 -18.50 2.47 -15.87
N ASN A 143 -17.53 3.39 -15.90
CA ASN A 143 -16.29 3.22 -15.16
C ASN A 143 -16.50 3.08 -13.64
N ILE A 144 -17.54 3.69 -13.06
CA ILE A 144 -17.87 3.53 -11.64
C ILE A 144 -18.20 2.06 -11.34
N TYR A 145 -19.01 1.43 -12.20
CA TYR A 145 -19.34 0.01 -12.11
C TYR A 145 -18.13 -0.87 -12.39
N SER A 146 -17.35 -0.54 -13.42
CA SER A 146 -16.15 -1.31 -13.77
C SER A 146 -15.15 -1.35 -12.62
N TYR A 147 -14.92 -0.23 -11.92
CA TYR A 147 -14.06 -0.21 -10.73
C TYR A 147 -14.69 -0.92 -9.53
N TRP A 148 -16.00 -0.77 -9.30
CA TRP A 148 -16.70 -1.51 -8.24
C TRP A 148 -16.58 -3.02 -8.46
N ALA A 149 -16.80 -3.48 -9.70
CA ALA A 149 -16.73 -4.88 -10.11
C ALA A 149 -15.32 -5.49 -10.00
N VAL A 150 -14.26 -4.68 -10.03
CA VAL A 150 -12.89 -5.17 -9.77
C VAL A 150 -12.62 -5.31 -8.26
N GLY A 151 -13.49 -4.76 -7.40
CA GLY A 151 -13.32 -4.76 -5.96
C GLY A 151 -12.69 -3.48 -5.42
N SER A 152 -12.60 -2.41 -6.22
CA SER A 152 -12.07 -1.11 -5.81
C SER A 152 -13.06 -0.36 -4.90
N TYR A 153 -13.64 -1.04 -3.90
CA TYR A 153 -14.75 -0.57 -3.08
C TYR A 153 -14.44 0.72 -2.30
N PRO A 154 -13.31 0.86 -1.56
CA PRO A 154 -13.06 2.09 -0.81
C PRO A 154 -12.94 3.31 -1.72
N ASN A 155 -12.30 3.15 -2.88
CA ASN A 155 -12.17 4.20 -3.88
C ASN A 155 -13.55 4.66 -4.37
N ILE A 156 -14.41 3.74 -4.81
CA ILE A 156 -15.72 4.13 -5.35
C ILE A 156 -16.65 4.64 -4.25
N SER A 157 -16.64 4.06 -3.05
CA SER A 157 -17.37 4.61 -1.90
C SER A 157 -16.94 6.05 -1.60
N SER A 158 -15.63 6.31 -1.57
CA SER A 158 -15.09 7.64 -1.35
C SER A 158 -15.46 8.62 -2.47
N LEU A 159 -15.42 8.19 -3.73
CA LEU A 159 -15.85 8.99 -4.89
C LEU A 159 -17.33 9.38 -4.78
N LEU A 160 -18.21 8.44 -4.43
CA LEU A 160 -19.65 8.68 -4.30
C LEU A 160 -19.96 9.64 -3.14
N ILE A 161 -19.17 9.64 -2.07
CA ILE A 161 -19.29 10.61 -0.97
C ILE A 161 -18.71 11.99 -1.33
N SER A 162 -17.73 12.06 -2.24
CA SER A 162 -16.98 13.29 -2.56
C SER A 162 -17.80 14.53 -2.96
N PRO A 163 -18.98 14.45 -3.59
CA PRO A 163 -19.77 15.64 -3.90
C PRO A 163 -20.28 16.38 -2.65
N LEU A 164 -20.55 15.67 -1.55
CA LEU A 164 -21.14 16.23 -0.34
C LEU A 164 -20.27 17.30 0.34
N PRO A 165 -18.96 17.08 0.61
CA PRO A 165 -18.12 18.11 1.21
C PRO A 165 -17.94 19.34 0.30
N LEU A 166 -17.91 19.16 -1.03
CA LEU A 166 -17.92 20.29 -1.99
C LEU A 166 -19.21 21.12 -1.86
N ALA A 167 -20.36 20.45 -1.81
CA ALA A 167 -21.66 21.11 -1.70
C ALA A 167 -21.77 21.91 -0.39
N LEU A 168 -21.34 21.32 0.73
CA LEU A 168 -21.31 21.99 2.03
C LEU A 168 -20.33 23.17 2.07
N TYR A 169 -19.18 23.05 1.38
CA TYR A 169 -18.23 24.14 1.26
C TYR A 169 -18.80 25.32 0.46
N ILE A 170 -19.41 25.05 -0.71
CA ILE A 170 -20.11 26.07 -1.50
C ILE A 170 -21.21 26.74 -0.67
N ARG A 171 -21.99 25.95 0.07
CA ARG A 171 -23.05 26.46 0.96
C ARG A 171 -22.50 27.34 2.07
N SER A 172 -21.35 26.97 2.67
CA SER A 172 -20.65 27.78 3.67
C SER A 172 -20.29 29.15 3.14
N LEU A 173 -19.72 29.21 1.93
CA LEU A 173 -19.31 30.45 1.29
C LEU A 173 -20.52 31.30 0.88
N ARG A 174 -21.55 30.69 0.29
CA ARG A 174 -22.75 31.39 -0.17
C ARG A 174 -23.56 31.98 0.99
N LEU A 175 -23.71 31.23 2.09
CA LEU A 175 -24.45 31.67 3.28
C LEU A 175 -23.57 32.41 4.30
N ARG A 176 -22.25 32.50 4.06
CA ARG A 176 -21.24 33.07 4.99
C ARG A 176 -21.34 32.48 6.40
N ASN A 177 -21.65 31.19 6.50
CA ASN A 177 -21.92 30.52 7.78
C ASN A 177 -20.93 29.37 8.01
N LEU A 178 -20.03 29.59 8.97
CA LEU A 178 -18.91 28.69 9.29
C LEU A 178 -19.35 27.32 9.81
N LYS A 179 -20.60 27.14 10.27
CA LYS A 179 -21.12 25.82 10.65
C LYS A 179 -21.05 24.84 9.48
N TYR A 180 -21.30 25.31 8.26
CA TYR A 180 -21.18 24.47 7.06
C TYR A 180 -19.73 24.18 6.67
N ALA A 181 -18.77 25.04 7.02
CA ALA A 181 -17.35 24.75 6.86
C ALA A 181 -16.91 23.59 7.78
N VAL A 182 -17.40 23.55 9.03
CA VAL A 182 -17.17 22.41 9.94
C VAL A 182 -17.78 21.13 9.35
N LEU A 183 -19.04 21.17 8.89
CA LEU A 183 -19.68 20.01 8.27
C LEU A 183 -18.96 19.55 6.97
N ALA A 184 -18.48 20.49 6.15
CA ALA A 184 -17.66 20.20 4.99
C ALA A 184 -16.34 19.52 5.41
N GLY A 185 -15.72 19.97 6.51
CA GLY A 185 -14.52 19.35 7.07
C GLY A 185 -14.75 17.93 7.56
N LEU A 186 -15.82 17.69 8.33
CA LEU A 186 -16.18 16.35 8.81
C LEU A 186 -16.46 15.38 7.66
N THR A 187 -17.24 15.80 6.66
CA THR A 187 -17.55 14.97 5.48
C THR A 187 -16.33 14.76 4.59
N TYR A 188 -15.41 15.74 4.51
CA TYR A 188 -14.11 15.56 3.86
C TYR A 188 -13.20 14.59 4.63
N GLY A 189 -13.24 14.62 5.97
CA GLY A 189 -12.61 13.63 6.83
C GLY A 189 -13.09 12.20 6.54
N ILE A 190 -14.40 12.01 6.30
CA ILE A 190 -14.96 10.72 5.84
C ILE A 190 -14.34 10.30 4.50
N VAL A 191 -14.18 11.22 3.54
CA VAL A 191 -13.54 10.92 2.25
C VAL A 191 -12.08 10.49 2.46
N ILE A 192 -11.32 11.18 3.32
CA ILE A 192 -9.94 10.80 3.70
C ILE A 192 -9.92 9.40 4.31
N LEU A 193 -10.77 9.17 5.31
CA LEU A 193 -10.86 7.92 6.06
C LEU A 193 -11.43 6.74 5.27
N THR A 194 -12.03 7.00 4.11
CA THR A 194 -12.49 5.97 3.16
C THR A 194 -11.42 5.74 2.09
N TYR A 195 -10.87 6.81 1.50
CA TYR A 195 -9.85 6.71 0.47
C TYR A 195 -9.05 8.01 0.25
N ILE A 196 -7.80 8.03 0.72
CA ILE A 196 -6.93 9.21 0.70
C ILE A 196 -6.68 9.77 -0.71
N SER A 197 -6.53 8.93 -1.73
CA SER A 197 -6.24 9.41 -3.10
C SER A 197 -7.37 10.28 -3.65
N ASN A 198 -8.62 9.97 -3.35
CA ASN A 198 -9.76 10.78 -3.81
C ASN A 198 -9.84 12.09 -3.04
N ALA A 199 -9.48 12.09 -1.76
CA ALA A 199 -9.37 13.32 -0.98
C ALA A 199 -8.34 14.28 -1.63
N LEU A 200 -7.17 13.77 -2.03
CA LEU A 200 -6.14 14.56 -2.71
C LEU A 200 -6.64 15.19 -4.03
N TYR A 201 -7.38 14.44 -4.85
CA TYR A 201 -8.02 15.02 -6.04
C TYR A 201 -9.03 16.11 -5.66
N LEU A 202 -9.80 15.90 -4.59
CA LEU A 202 -10.82 16.86 -4.15
C LEU A 202 -10.23 18.20 -3.72
N VAL A 203 -9.01 18.23 -3.16
CA VAL A 203 -8.29 19.49 -2.87
C VAL A 203 -8.18 20.38 -4.11
N ILE A 204 -7.87 19.80 -5.27
CA ILE A 204 -7.77 20.54 -6.54
C ILE A 204 -9.12 21.19 -6.86
N PHE A 205 -10.22 20.46 -6.68
CA PHE A 205 -11.57 20.98 -6.95
C PHE A 205 -12.03 22.01 -5.91
N PHE A 206 -11.61 21.89 -4.64
CA PHE A 206 -11.81 22.97 -3.64
C PHE A 206 -11.09 24.26 -4.05
N ILE A 207 -9.88 24.16 -4.59
CA ILE A 207 -9.14 25.34 -5.08
C ILE A 207 -9.86 25.95 -6.29
N ILE A 208 -10.24 25.13 -7.27
CA ILE A 208 -10.95 25.61 -8.48
C ILE A 208 -12.27 26.29 -8.10
N ILE A 209 -13.10 25.68 -7.26
CA ILE A 209 -14.38 26.29 -6.87
C ILE A 209 -14.16 27.58 -6.07
N SER A 210 -13.11 27.63 -5.23
CA SER A 210 -12.72 28.84 -4.50
C SER A 210 -12.37 29.99 -5.44
N ILE A 211 -11.59 29.70 -6.50
CA ILE A 211 -11.24 30.68 -7.54
C ILE A 211 -12.50 31.15 -8.27
N LEU A 212 -13.34 30.22 -8.75
CA LEU A 212 -14.57 30.54 -9.47
C LEU A 212 -15.54 31.38 -8.62
N MET A 213 -15.69 31.06 -7.33
CA MET A 213 -16.54 31.81 -6.41
C MET A 213 -15.95 33.19 -6.11
N THR A 214 -14.63 33.31 -5.98
CA THR A 214 -13.97 34.61 -5.77
C THR A 214 -14.17 35.55 -6.95
N ILE A 215 -14.03 35.04 -8.18
CA ILE A 215 -14.26 35.82 -9.41
C ILE A 215 -15.70 36.36 -9.47
N ARG A 216 -16.69 35.57 -9.03
CA ARG A 216 -18.11 35.96 -9.06
C ARG A 216 -18.54 36.81 -7.87
N THR A 217 -17.91 36.60 -6.72
CA THR A 217 -18.24 37.26 -5.45
C THR A 217 -16.95 37.72 -4.75
N PRO A 218 -16.36 38.86 -5.18
CA PRO A 218 -15.10 39.36 -4.60
C PRO A 218 -15.21 39.68 -3.10
N GLU A 219 -16.43 39.93 -2.62
CA GLU A 219 -16.79 40.10 -1.20
C GLU A 219 -16.34 38.94 -0.28
N LEU A 220 -16.03 37.76 -0.84
CA LEU A 220 -15.47 36.63 -0.10
C LEU A 220 -14.04 36.87 0.41
N LEU A 221 -13.30 37.78 -0.23
CA LEU A 221 -11.98 38.24 0.20
C LEU A 221 -12.04 39.67 0.76
N PHE A 222 -12.69 40.53 -0.03
CA PHE A 222 -12.68 41.97 -0.09
C PHE A 222 -13.98 42.77 -0.18
N ILE A 223 -14.25 43.75 0.68
CA ILE A 223 -15.23 44.80 0.34
C ILE A 223 -14.45 46.03 -0.12
N VAL A 224 -14.65 46.44 -1.38
CA VAL A 224 -14.06 47.67 -1.94
C VAL A 224 -14.62 48.86 -1.17
N GLY A 225 -13.74 49.66 -0.55
CA GLY A 225 -14.13 50.91 0.12
C GLY A 225 -14.56 51.98 -0.89
N ARG A 226 -15.23 53.04 -0.43
CA ARG A 226 -15.36 54.27 -1.24
C ARG A 226 -13.97 54.90 -1.44
N GLU A 227 -13.83 55.84 -2.39
CA GLU A 227 -12.55 56.47 -2.76
C GLU A 227 -11.70 56.94 -1.54
N ASP A 228 -12.34 57.28 -0.42
CA ASP A 228 -11.67 57.78 0.79
C ASP A 228 -11.44 56.72 1.89
N GLN A 229 -11.73 55.43 1.66
CA GLN A 229 -11.59 54.38 2.67
C GLN A 229 -10.83 53.14 2.16
N PRO A 230 -9.91 52.57 2.96
CA PRO A 230 -9.22 51.34 2.59
C PRO A 230 -10.19 50.15 2.48
N PRO A 231 -9.89 49.14 1.64
CA PRO A 231 -10.74 47.97 1.48
C PRO A 231 -10.87 47.18 2.79
N LYS A 232 -12.08 46.72 3.10
CA LYS A 232 -12.35 45.89 4.28
C LYS A 232 -12.18 44.42 3.93
N TYR A 233 -11.13 43.80 4.45
CA TYR A 233 -10.86 42.37 4.26
C TYR A 233 -11.84 41.52 5.08
N THR A 234 -12.73 40.79 4.41
CA THR A 234 -13.67 39.86 5.07
C THR A 234 -12.99 38.51 5.37
N LEU A 235 -12.09 38.08 4.46
CA LEU A 235 -11.36 36.82 4.49
C LEU A 235 -12.26 35.59 4.72
N THR A 236 -13.52 35.66 4.27
CA THR A 236 -14.53 34.61 4.50
C THR A 236 -14.12 33.29 3.86
N LEU A 237 -13.53 33.35 2.66
CA LEU A 237 -12.99 32.19 1.96
C LEU A 237 -11.89 31.51 2.77
N LEU A 238 -10.90 32.27 3.23
CA LEU A 238 -9.76 31.78 4.00
C LEU A 238 -10.22 31.18 5.34
N LYS A 239 -11.11 31.88 6.06
CA LYS A 239 -11.69 31.37 7.32
C LYS A 239 -12.43 30.06 7.12
N SER A 240 -13.27 29.97 6.09
CA SER A 240 -14.02 28.75 5.78
C SER A 240 -13.09 27.60 5.39
N ALA A 241 -12.09 27.85 4.56
CA ALA A 241 -11.10 26.85 4.15
C ALA A 241 -10.27 26.34 5.35
N LEU A 242 -9.80 27.25 6.21
CA LEU A 242 -9.02 26.88 7.40
C LEU A 242 -9.85 26.05 8.38
N ILE A 243 -11.08 26.47 8.70
CA ILE A 243 -11.97 25.73 9.61
C ILE A 243 -12.31 24.35 9.03
N MET A 244 -12.58 24.26 7.73
CA MET A 244 -12.80 23.00 7.05
C MET A 244 -11.57 22.08 7.15
N ALA A 245 -10.36 22.62 6.91
CA ALA A 245 -9.12 21.85 7.00
C ALA A 245 -8.87 21.34 8.42
N VAL A 246 -9.01 22.18 9.44
CA VAL A 246 -8.88 21.77 10.85
C VAL A 246 -9.89 20.68 11.19
N SER A 247 -11.17 20.86 10.81
CA SER A 247 -12.21 19.86 11.08
C SER A 247 -11.96 18.52 10.38
N ALA A 248 -11.44 18.54 9.15
CA ALA A 248 -11.06 17.33 8.42
C ALA A 248 -9.87 16.61 9.06
N ILE A 249 -8.83 17.35 9.44
CA ILE A 249 -7.66 16.78 10.12
C ILE A 249 -8.07 16.20 11.47
N SER A 250 -8.84 16.92 12.28
CA SER A 250 -9.29 16.44 13.60
C SER A 250 -10.13 15.16 13.49
N SER A 251 -11.03 15.06 12.50
CA SER A 251 -11.85 13.85 12.31
C SER A 251 -11.05 12.66 11.77
N ALA A 252 -10.00 12.89 10.99
CA ALA A 252 -9.16 11.84 10.42
C ALA A 252 -7.89 11.52 11.25
N ALA A 253 -7.57 12.31 12.28
CA ALA A 253 -6.30 12.29 13.01
C ALA A 253 -5.95 10.91 13.59
N TRP A 254 -6.96 10.19 14.11
CA TRP A 254 -6.78 8.87 14.73
C TRP A 254 -6.19 7.82 13.77
N TRP A 255 -6.37 7.98 12.46
CA TRP A 255 -5.75 7.13 11.44
C TRP A 255 -4.58 7.84 10.76
N LEU A 256 -4.72 9.13 10.43
CA LEU A 256 -3.75 9.89 9.66
C LEU A 256 -2.41 10.04 10.38
N ILE A 257 -2.41 10.26 11.71
CA ILE A 257 -1.19 10.43 12.49
C ILE A 257 -0.42 9.10 12.58
N PRO A 258 -1.01 7.97 13.03
CA PRO A 258 -0.31 6.68 13.00
C PRO A 258 0.15 6.27 11.60
N PHE A 259 -0.65 6.55 10.57
CA PHE A 259 -0.28 6.31 9.18
C PHE A 259 0.98 7.09 8.79
N TYR A 260 0.99 8.40 9.02
CA TYR A 260 2.13 9.27 8.70
C TYR A 260 3.39 8.85 9.45
N VAL A 261 3.29 8.64 10.77
CA VAL A 261 4.40 8.18 11.60
C VAL A 261 4.93 6.82 11.11
N SER A 262 4.04 5.88 10.78
CA SER A 262 4.44 4.56 10.29
C SER A 262 5.14 4.63 8.94
N VAL A 263 4.69 5.47 8.01
CA VAL A 263 5.32 5.63 6.69
C VAL A 263 6.67 6.33 6.79
N THR A 264 6.80 7.36 7.62
CA THR A 264 8.07 8.09 7.78
C THR A 264 9.12 7.25 8.49
N THR A 265 8.72 6.49 9.50
CA THR A 265 9.62 5.56 10.23
C THR A 265 9.99 4.33 9.42
N SER A 266 9.13 3.86 8.51
CA SER A 266 9.39 2.69 7.67
C SER A 266 10.02 3.00 6.30
N ARG A 267 10.58 4.20 6.08
CA ARG A 267 11.33 4.49 4.84
C ARG A 267 12.61 3.66 4.80
N SER A 268 12.53 2.43 4.27
CA SER A 268 13.73 1.67 3.92
C SER A 268 14.43 2.35 2.74
N ILE A 269 15.77 2.42 2.83
CA ILE A 269 16.67 3.09 1.88
C ILE A 269 16.54 2.48 0.47
N ILE A 270 16.21 1.19 0.39
CA ILE A 270 16.02 0.46 -0.87
C ILE A 270 14.78 1.01 -1.61
N SER A 271 13.75 1.54 -0.92
CA SER A 271 12.53 2.02 -1.58
C SER A 271 12.77 3.12 -2.62
N THR A 272 13.81 3.92 -2.40
CA THR A 272 14.29 4.93 -3.35
C THR A 272 14.89 4.29 -4.60
N ARG A 273 15.61 3.17 -4.48
CA ARG A 273 16.24 2.42 -5.59
C ARG A 273 15.26 1.47 -6.30
N ALA A 274 14.32 0.86 -5.60
CA ALA A 274 13.33 -0.01 -6.24
C ALA A 274 12.26 0.77 -7.02
N HIS A 275 11.90 1.98 -6.58
CA HIS A 275 11.14 2.89 -7.42
C HIS A 275 11.87 3.26 -8.73
N THR A 276 13.21 3.17 -8.77
CA THR A 276 13.99 3.31 -10.00
C THR A 276 14.16 2.00 -10.80
N LEU A 277 14.17 0.83 -10.14
CA LEU A 277 14.24 -0.50 -10.80
C LEU A 277 12.92 -0.90 -11.45
N ILE A 278 11.78 -0.57 -10.83
CA ILE A 278 10.47 -0.62 -11.48
C ILE A 278 10.34 0.65 -12.33
N LYS A 279 11.19 0.79 -13.35
CA LYS A 279 10.88 1.63 -14.51
C LYS A 279 9.68 0.95 -15.17
N SER A 280 8.47 1.35 -14.76
CA SER A 280 7.32 1.13 -15.64
C SER A 280 7.73 1.73 -16.98
N THR A 281 7.84 0.91 -18.01
CA THR A 281 7.91 1.35 -19.39
C THR A 281 6.61 2.09 -19.64
N ILE A 282 6.61 3.40 -19.36
CA ILE A 282 5.44 4.24 -19.55
C ILE A 282 5.30 4.40 -21.06
N ILE A 283 4.47 3.55 -21.65
CA ILE A 283 3.91 3.82 -22.96
C ILE A 283 3.16 5.15 -22.78
N ARG A 284 3.72 6.24 -23.31
CA ARG A 284 3.03 7.52 -23.37
C ARG A 284 1.88 7.33 -24.36
N PRO A 285 0.62 7.26 -23.90
CA PRO A 285 -0.48 7.15 -24.84
C PRO A 285 -0.53 8.44 -25.65
N SER A 286 -0.80 8.33 -26.95
CA SER A 286 -1.04 9.54 -27.74
C SER A 286 -2.29 10.26 -27.22
N PRO A 287 -2.38 11.61 -27.30
CA PRO A 287 -3.59 12.33 -26.93
C PRO A 287 -4.84 11.82 -27.64
N TYR A 288 -4.70 11.43 -28.91
CA TYR A 288 -5.78 10.80 -29.67
C TYR A 288 -6.27 9.51 -29.01
N GLU A 289 -5.36 8.60 -28.65
CA GLU A 289 -5.75 7.36 -27.97
C GLU A 289 -6.43 7.65 -26.63
N GLN A 290 -5.87 8.54 -25.82
CA GLN A 290 -6.46 8.88 -24.52
C GLN A 290 -7.87 9.47 -24.67
N LEU A 291 -8.11 10.31 -25.68
CA LEU A 291 -9.44 10.81 -26.03
C LEU A 291 -10.40 9.67 -26.40
N MET A 292 -9.96 8.74 -27.24
CA MET A 292 -10.76 7.58 -27.67
C MET A 292 -11.11 6.64 -26.50
N TRP A 293 -10.22 6.52 -25.51
CA TRP A 293 -10.47 5.76 -24.28
C TRP A 293 -11.48 6.45 -23.37
N ILE A 294 -11.41 7.78 -23.22
CA ILE A 294 -12.32 8.54 -22.34
C ILE A 294 -13.71 8.66 -22.98
N SER A 295 -13.79 8.86 -24.29
CA SER A 295 -15.04 9.00 -25.03
C SER A 295 -15.85 7.71 -25.13
N GLY A 296 -15.22 6.55 -24.92
CA GLY A 296 -15.87 5.25 -25.04
C GLY A 296 -16.05 4.77 -26.48
N ILE A 297 -15.44 5.45 -27.48
CA ILE A 297 -15.50 5.01 -28.88
C ILE A 297 -14.77 3.67 -29.08
N ARG A 298 -13.70 3.40 -28.31
CA ARG A 298 -13.04 2.08 -28.26
C ARG A 298 -13.80 1.04 -27.41
N GLY A 299 -15.04 1.33 -27.01
CA GLY A 299 -15.84 0.49 -26.15
C GLY A 299 -15.73 0.83 -24.67
N PHE A 300 -16.45 0.07 -23.86
CA PHE A 300 -16.56 0.27 -22.42
C PHE A 300 -15.28 -0.14 -21.70
N SER A 301 -14.70 0.79 -20.93
CA SER A 301 -13.50 0.58 -20.14
C SER A 301 -13.56 1.33 -18.81
N SER A 302 -12.67 1.01 -17.87
CA SER A 302 -12.53 1.75 -16.61
C SER A 302 -12.13 3.23 -16.78
N LYS A 303 -11.83 3.68 -18.01
CA LYS A 303 -11.49 5.08 -18.32
C LYS A 303 -12.66 5.90 -18.85
N THR A 304 -13.81 5.31 -19.16
CA THR A 304 -14.94 6.03 -19.77
C THR A 304 -16.21 5.98 -18.91
N PRO A 305 -16.92 7.11 -18.75
CA PRO A 305 -18.29 7.08 -18.25
C PRO A 305 -19.29 6.48 -19.25
N GLY A 306 -18.95 6.46 -20.55
CA GLY A 306 -19.83 6.08 -21.65
C GLY A 306 -19.93 7.17 -22.71
N ILE A 307 -20.26 6.78 -23.95
CA ILE A 307 -20.27 7.68 -25.11
C ILE A 307 -21.32 8.79 -24.99
N CYS A 308 -22.49 8.49 -24.43
CA CYS A 308 -23.57 9.44 -24.25
C CYS A 308 -23.25 10.49 -23.17
N HIS A 309 -22.59 10.09 -22.09
CA HIS A 309 -22.07 11.03 -21.08
C HIS A 309 -21.04 11.98 -21.71
N PHE A 310 -20.13 11.45 -22.51
CA PHE A 310 -19.12 12.25 -23.20
C PHE A 310 -19.77 13.24 -24.18
N ALA A 311 -20.78 12.82 -24.93
CA ALA A 311 -21.53 13.70 -25.85
C ALA A 311 -22.26 14.85 -25.11
N LEU A 312 -22.86 14.57 -23.95
CA LEU A 312 -23.50 15.61 -23.12
C LEU A 312 -22.49 16.60 -22.53
N VAL A 313 -21.28 16.14 -22.22
CA VAL A 313 -20.16 17.01 -21.82
C VAL A 313 -19.76 17.91 -22.99
N LEU A 314 -19.60 17.39 -24.21
CA LEU A 314 -19.30 18.22 -25.38
C LEU A 314 -20.38 19.28 -25.63
N LEU A 315 -21.65 18.91 -25.50
CA LEU A 315 -22.77 19.84 -25.61
C LEU A 315 -22.72 20.93 -24.51
N SER A 316 -22.26 20.58 -23.30
CA SER A 316 -22.14 21.54 -22.19
C SER A 316 -21.09 22.62 -22.48
N LEU A 317 -20.00 22.25 -23.16
CA LEU A 317 -18.95 23.17 -23.58
C LEU A 317 -19.47 24.18 -24.60
N PHE A 318 -20.37 23.75 -25.50
CA PHE A 318 -21.02 24.67 -26.43
C PHE A 318 -21.90 25.69 -25.69
N PHE A 319 -22.70 25.25 -24.72
CA PHE A 319 -23.53 26.16 -23.92
C PHE A 319 -22.72 27.06 -22.99
N LEU A 320 -21.53 26.62 -22.57
CA LEU A 320 -20.62 27.41 -21.76
C LEU A 320 -20.31 28.75 -22.43
N LEU A 321 -20.08 28.79 -23.75
CA LEU A 321 -19.78 30.02 -24.49
C LEU A 321 -20.79 31.15 -24.23
N LYS A 322 -22.07 30.80 -24.03
CA LYS A 322 -23.16 31.77 -23.80
C LYS A 322 -23.45 31.99 -22.30
N LEU A 323 -23.19 31.00 -21.46
CA LEU A 323 -23.61 30.99 -20.04
C LEU A 323 -22.43 30.96 -19.05
N TRP A 324 -21.21 31.28 -19.51
CA TRP A 324 -19.94 31.14 -18.79
C TRP A 324 -19.87 31.88 -17.44
N ARG A 325 -20.67 32.93 -17.24
CA ARG A 325 -20.73 33.70 -15.98
C ARG A 325 -21.75 33.16 -14.97
N THR A 326 -22.57 32.19 -15.35
CA THR A 326 -23.62 31.67 -14.47
C THR A 326 -23.07 30.61 -13.50
N PRO A 327 -23.54 30.54 -12.24
CA PRO A 327 -23.11 29.48 -11.32
C PRO A 327 -23.37 28.06 -11.80
N GLN A 328 -24.39 27.89 -12.64
CA GLN A 328 -24.74 26.62 -13.26
C GLN A 328 -23.61 26.05 -14.14
N ALA A 329 -22.71 26.91 -14.64
CA ALA A 329 -21.56 26.51 -15.44
C ALA A 329 -20.38 25.95 -14.61
N ASP A 330 -20.39 26.06 -13.27
CA ASP A 330 -19.30 25.57 -12.42
C ASP A 330 -19.00 24.09 -12.64
N GLY A 331 -20.04 23.27 -12.85
CA GLY A 331 -19.88 21.85 -13.18
C GLY A 331 -19.10 21.61 -14.48
N VAL A 332 -19.26 22.49 -15.47
CA VAL A 332 -18.54 22.42 -16.74
C VAL A 332 -17.06 22.77 -16.55
N TYR A 333 -16.74 23.82 -15.79
CA TYR A 333 -15.35 24.17 -15.49
C TYR A 333 -14.62 23.05 -14.72
N MET A 334 -15.28 22.44 -13.73
CA MET A 334 -14.71 21.29 -13.03
C MET A 334 -14.53 20.08 -13.95
N THR A 335 -15.44 19.88 -14.92
CA THR A 335 -15.30 18.83 -15.94
C THR A 335 -14.11 19.08 -16.85
N ILE A 336 -13.87 20.32 -17.28
CA ILE A 336 -12.69 20.70 -18.08
C ILE A 336 -11.42 20.38 -17.28
N ALA A 337 -11.34 20.80 -16.02
CA ALA A 337 -10.20 20.51 -15.17
C ALA A 337 -9.97 19.00 -15.00
N ALA A 338 -11.03 18.22 -14.75
CA ALA A 338 -10.93 16.77 -14.66
C ALA A 338 -10.49 16.11 -15.98
N LEU A 339 -10.95 16.63 -17.12
CA LEU A 339 -10.51 16.19 -18.44
C LEU A 339 -9.02 16.50 -18.64
N SER A 340 -8.56 17.71 -18.31
CA SER A 340 -7.13 18.08 -18.37
C SER A 340 -6.26 17.14 -17.53
N LEU A 341 -6.72 16.78 -16.32
CA LEU A 341 -6.02 15.80 -15.47
C LEU A 341 -5.90 14.42 -16.13
N CYS A 342 -6.88 14.02 -16.96
CA CYS A 342 -6.80 12.76 -17.72
C CYS A 342 -5.75 12.79 -18.84
N PHE A 343 -5.34 13.98 -19.31
CA PHE A 343 -4.33 14.16 -20.37
C PHE A 343 -2.90 14.38 -19.84
N LEU A 344 -2.70 14.63 -18.54
CA LEU A 344 -1.38 14.75 -17.92
C LEU A 344 -0.39 13.63 -18.30
N PRO A 345 -0.80 12.34 -18.34
CA PRO A 345 0.09 11.26 -18.76
C PRO A 345 0.60 11.39 -20.20
N CYS A 346 -0.16 12.04 -21.09
CA CYS A 346 0.24 12.26 -22.49
C CYS A 346 1.40 13.25 -22.58
N LEU A 347 1.49 14.19 -21.63
CA LEU A 347 2.57 15.18 -21.51
C LEU A 347 3.83 14.61 -20.83
N GLY A 348 3.80 13.34 -20.40
CA GLY A 348 4.90 12.71 -19.67
C GLY A 348 5.03 13.14 -18.21
N TYR A 349 4.09 13.95 -17.69
CA TYR A 349 4.07 14.34 -16.28
C TYR A 349 3.52 13.23 -15.40
N ARG A 350 4.29 12.83 -14.40
CA ARG A 350 3.87 11.93 -13.32
C ARG A 350 3.85 12.69 -12.00
N MET A 351 2.66 12.95 -11.46
CA MET A 351 2.58 13.30 -10.04
C MET A 351 2.63 11.99 -9.25
N THR A 352 3.76 11.74 -8.60
CA THR A 352 4.03 10.50 -7.86
C THR A 352 3.01 10.23 -6.74
N PHE A 353 2.37 11.29 -6.22
CA PHE A 353 1.37 11.22 -5.16
C PHE A 353 -0.09 11.12 -5.66
N LEU A 354 -0.37 11.28 -6.96
CA LEU A 354 -1.72 11.22 -7.54
C LEU A 354 -1.83 10.07 -8.56
N PRO A 355 -2.64 9.04 -8.28
CA PRO A 355 -2.81 7.91 -9.18
C PRO A 355 -3.64 8.31 -10.42
N MET A 356 -2.94 8.67 -11.50
CA MET A 356 -3.52 9.25 -12.73
C MET A 356 -4.62 8.41 -13.39
N LYS A 357 -4.59 7.08 -13.24
CA LYS A 357 -5.66 6.19 -13.76
C LYS A 357 -7.05 6.53 -13.19
N ARG A 358 -7.11 7.27 -12.07
CA ARG A 358 -8.35 7.66 -11.37
C ARG A 358 -8.91 9.01 -11.78
N ALA A 359 -8.19 9.83 -12.54
CA ALA A 359 -8.70 11.11 -13.01
C ALA A 359 -10.02 10.96 -13.80
N ALA A 360 -10.17 9.85 -14.54
CA ALA A 360 -11.39 9.52 -15.29
C ALA A 360 -12.65 9.39 -14.41
N LEU A 361 -12.50 8.99 -13.13
CA LEU A 361 -13.61 8.91 -12.19
C LEU A 361 -14.13 10.31 -11.84
N PHE A 362 -13.22 11.26 -11.61
CA PHE A 362 -13.59 12.67 -11.39
C PHE A 362 -14.14 13.31 -12.67
N PHE A 363 -13.65 12.93 -13.85
CA PHE A 363 -14.27 13.34 -15.11
C PHE A 363 -15.72 12.86 -15.20
N SER A 364 -16.02 11.65 -14.69
CA SER A 364 -17.40 11.12 -14.69
C SER A 364 -18.27 11.83 -13.66
N LEU A 365 -17.71 12.14 -12.49
CA LEU A 365 -18.37 12.89 -11.43
C LEU A 365 -18.76 14.30 -11.88
N PHE A 366 -17.82 15.08 -12.39
CA PHE A 366 -18.14 16.44 -12.84
C PHE A 366 -18.84 16.45 -14.19
N GLY A 367 -18.50 15.49 -15.06
CA GLY A 367 -19.18 15.30 -16.34
C GLY A 367 -20.67 15.02 -16.18
N SER A 368 -21.10 14.40 -15.07
CA SER A 368 -22.51 14.24 -14.77
C SER A 368 -23.20 15.58 -14.47
N LEU A 369 -22.55 16.50 -13.75
CA LEU A 369 -23.03 17.87 -13.53
C LEU A 369 -23.10 18.66 -14.83
N ALA A 370 -22.07 18.54 -15.67
CA ALA A 370 -22.04 19.18 -16.98
C ALA A 370 -23.15 18.64 -17.90
N GLY A 371 -23.43 17.34 -17.87
CA GLY A 371 -24.54 16.74 -18.59
C GLY A 371 -25.90 17.18 -18.05
N GLY A 372 -26.07 17.24 -16.73
CA GLY A 372 -27.28 17.79 -16.10
C GLY A 372 -27.51 19.26 -16.47
N PHE A 373 -26.44 20.06 -16.55
CA PHE A 373 -26.48 21.42 -17.08
C PHE A 373 -26.97 21.44 -18.54
N SER A 374 -26.37 20.65 -19.43
CA SER A 374 -26.81 20.54 -20.84
C SER A 374 -28.29 20.21 -20.97
N VAL A 375 -28.77 19.21 -20.24
CA VAL A 375 -30.18 18.80 -20.27
C VAL A 375 -31.07 19.92 -19.74
N SER A 376 -30.67 20.62 -18.68
CA SER A 376 -31.45 21.74 -18.14
C SER A 376 -31.57 22.91 -19.13
N VAL A 377 -30.51 23.21 -19.89
CA VAL A 377 -30.52 24.24 -20.92
C VAL A 377 -31.41 23.82 -22.09
N LEU A 378 -31.31 22.57 -22.54
CA LEU A 378 -32.18 22.02 -23.58
C LEU A 378 -33.65 22.09 -23.21
N LEU A 379 -34.02 21.67 -21.98
CA LEU A 379 -35.39 21.76 -21.49
C LEU A 379 -35.89 23.21 -21.46
N ARG A 380 -35.02 24.17 -21.06
CA ARG A 380 -35.37 25.60 -21.08
C ARG A 380 -35.57 26.13 -22.49
N ILE A 381 -34.72 25.75 -23.44
CA ILE A 381 -34.88 26.12 -24.86
C ILE A 381 -36.19 25.55 -25.41
N TYR A 382 -36.48 24.30 -25.08
CA TYR A 382 -37.73 23.66 -25.44
C TYR A 382 -38.94 24.41 -24.88
N ASP A 383 -38.94 24.75 -23.59
CA ASP A 383 -40.02 25.52 -22.96
C ASP A 383 -40.22 26.90 -23.62
N LEU A 384 -39.15 27.55 -24.06
CA LEU A 384 -39.21 28.83 -24.79
C LEU A 384 -39.84 28.67 -26.18
N ILE A 385 -39.44 27.64 -26.94
CA ILE A 385 -40.05 27.29 -28.23
C ILE A 385 -41.53 26.99 -28.02
N LEU A 386 -41.84 26.20 -26.99
CA LEU A 386 -43.19 25.78 -26.65
C LEU A 386 -44.06 26.97 -26.28
N LYS A 387 -43.56 27.91 -25.45
CA LYS A 387 -44.26 29.16 -25.09
C LYS A 387 -44.53 30.05 -26.31
N LYS A 388 -43.60 30.10 -27.26
CA LYS A 388 -43.76 30.85 -28.52
C LYS A 388 -44.85 30.24 -29.42
N GLN A 389 -45.01 28.91 -29.39
CA GLN A 389 -46.05 28.21 -30.15
C GLN A 389 -47.44 28.22 -29.49
N VAL A 390 -47.59 28.45 -28.17
CA VAL A 390 -48.92 28.56 -27.49
C VAL A 390 -49.77 29.70 -28.01
N LYS A 391 -49.17 30.73 -28.61
CA LYS A 391 -49.93 31.79 -29.27
C LYS A 391 -50.80 31.25 -30.43
N ASN A 392 -50.52 30.06 -30.95
CA ASN A 392 -51.41 29.32 -31.86
C ASN A 392 -52.21 28.27 -31.07
N ARG A 393 -53.51 28.50 -30.93
CA ARG A 393 -54.44 27.67 -30.15
C ARG A 393 -54.61 26.27 -30.75
N GLY A 394 -54.53 25.26 -29.88
CA GLY A 394 -54.95 23.88 -30.14
C GLY A 394 -53.76 22.93 -30.27
N HIS A 395 -53.53 22.10 -29.24
CA HIS A 395 -52.81 20.81 -29.24
C HIS A 395 -52.01 20.57 -27.94
N GLY A 396 -52.70 20.47 -26.80
CA GLY A 396 -52.08 20.02 -25.55
C GLY A 396 -51.50 18.59 -25.63
N LEU A 397 -52.12 17.73 -26.44
CA LEU A 397 -51.69 16.34 -26.64
C LEU A 397 -50.37 16.25 -27.43
N TYR A 398 -50.19 17.07 -28.47
CA TYR A 398 -48.96 17.10 -29.27
C TYR A 398 -47.75 17.57 -28.45
N ARG A 399 -47.96 18.50 -27.50
CA ARG A 399 -46.94 18.98 -26.55
C ARG A 399 -46.46 17.85 -25.64
N PHE A 400 -47.38 17.07 -25.09
CA PHE A 400 -47.03 15.94 -24.22
C PHE A 400 -46.28 14.85 -24.99
N ILE A 401 -46.74 14.50 -26.20
CA ILE A 401 -46.10 13.48 -27.06
C ILE A 401 -44.68 13.90 -27.47
N LEU A 402 -44.48 15.17 -27.83
CA LEU A 402 -43.16 15.66 -28.25
C LEU A 402 -42.18 15.76 -27.07
N LEU A 403 -42.63 16.23 -25.90
CA LEU A 403 -41.83 16.25 -24.67
C LEU A 403 -41.47 14.83 -24.24
N ALA A 404 -42.45 13.92 -24.24
CA ALA A 404 -42.24 12.51 -23.92
C ALA A 404 -41.23 11.87 -24.90
N ARG A 405 -41.27 12.19 -26.19
CA ARG A 405 -40.28 11.72 -27.17
C ARG A 405 -38.87 12.29 -26.94
N VAL A 406 -38.73 13.59 -26.70
CA VAL A 406 -37.40 14.19 -26.45
C VAL A 406 -36.80 13.66 -25.15
N LEU A 407 -37.61 13.60 -24.08
CA LEU A 407 -37.19 13.06 -22.79
C LEU A 407 -36.92 11.57 -22.89
N SER A 408 -37.74 10.82 -23.65
CA SER A 408 -37.52 9.39 -23.93
C SER A 408 -36.24 9.20 -24.72
N CYS A 409 -35.94 9.98 -25.77
CA CYS A 409 -34.70 9.91 -26.52
C CYS A 409 -33.47 10.22 -25.65
N ILE A 410 -33.56 11.21 -24.75
CA ILE A 410 -32.50 11.53 -23.79
C ILE A 410 -32.33 10.39 -22.78
N LEU A 411 -33.42 9.87 -22.20
CA LEU A 411 -33.37 8.73 -21.28
C LEU A 411 -32.86 7.47 -21.97
N THR A 412 -33.34 7.10 -23.16
CA THR A 412 -32.81 5.96 -23.91
C THR A 412 -31.35 6.18 -24.22
N SER A 413 -30.90 7.38 -24.57
CA SER A 413 -29.46 7.63 -24.77
C SER A 413 -28.64 7.48 -23.49
N ILE A 414 -29.18 7.83 -22.32
CA ILE A 414 -28.47 7.70 -21.03
C ILE A 414 -28.48 6.25 -20.53
N PHE A 415 -29.59 5.53 -20.70
CA PHE A 415 -29.79 4.18 -20.16
C PHE A 415 -29.39 3.06 -21.13
N MET A 416 -29.62 3.20 -22.43
CA MET A 416 -29.36 2.13 -23.43
C MET A 416 -27.90 1.67 -23.45
N PRO A 417 -26.88 2.54 -23.39
CA PRO A 417 -25.48 2.10 -23.45
C PRO A 417 -25.12 1.15 -22.31
N LEU A 418 -25.58 1.45 -21.08
CA LEU A 418 -25.31 0.59 -19.93
C LEU A 418 -26.22 -0.66 -19.97
N VAL A 419 -27.53 -0.46 -20.10
CA VAL A 419 -28.55 -1.53 -19.93
C VAL A 419 -28.53 -2.56 -21.07
N LEU A 420 -28.25 -2.15 -22.31
CA LEU A 420 -28.23 -3.09 -23.44
C LEU A 420 -26.87 -3.72 -23.70
N PHE A 421 -25.78 -2.99 -23.44
CA PHE A 421 -24.45 -3.44 -23.87
C PHE A 421 -23.57 -3.95 -22.72
N VAL A 422 -23.98 -3.74 -21.47
CA VAL A 422 -23.25 -4.23 -20.29
C VAL A 422 -24.10 -5.27 -19.58
N LYS A 423 -23.62 -6.50 -19.56
CA LYS A 423 -24.24 -7.56 -18.76
C LYS A 423 -24.04 -7.29 -17.26
N PRO A 424 -24.99 -7.67 -16.39
CA PRO A 424 -24.77 -7.70 -14.95
C PRO A 424 -23.47 -8.42 -14.59
N PHE A 425 -22.79 -7.95 -13.55
CA PHE A 425 -21.56 -8.58 -13.11
C PHE A 425 -21.88 -9.85 -12.32
N GLU A 426 -21.25 -10.95 -12.70
CA GLU A 426 -21.44 -12.23 -12.04
C GLU A 426 -20.96 -12.16 -10.58
N ALA A 427 -21.86 -12.51 -9.66
CA ALA A 427 -21.52 -12.66 -8.27
C ALA A 427 -20.72 -13.95 -8.06
N SER A 428 -19.69 -13.86 -7.24
CA SER A 428 -18.90 -15.00 -6.80
C SER A 428 -19.32 -15.36 -5.38
N PRO A 429 -19.79 -16.60 -5.12
CA PRO A 429 -20.01 -17.03 -3.76
C PRO A 429 -18.69 -17.02 -2.99
N ILE A 430 -18.76 -16.68 -1.70
CA ILE A 430 -17.63 -16.81 -0.79
C ILE A 430 -17.60 -18.27 -0.34
N PRO A 431 -16.50 -19.03 -0.56
CA PRO A 431 -16.45 -20.41 -0.13
C PRO A 431 -16.60 -20.54 1.40
N PRO A 432 -17.08 -21.69 1.89
CA PRO A 432 -17.08 -21.97 3.32
C PRO A 432 -15.65 -22.01 3.87
N ARG A 433 -15.55 -21.99 5.20
CA ARG A 433 -14.26 -22.04 5.89
C ARG A 433 -13.51 -23.34 5.56
N ASP A 434 -12.21 -23.23 5.29
CA ASP A 434 -11.34 -24.36 4.97
C ASP A 434 -10.83 -25.00 6.27
N GLU A 435 -11.69 -25.81 6.90
CA GLU A 435 -11.38 -26.49 8.16
C GLU A 435 -10.33 -27.59 8.02
N ASN A 436 -10.13 -28.12 6.81
CA ASN A 436 -9.08 -29.11 6.56
C ASN A 436 -7.71 -28.44 6.63
N LEU A 437 -7.57 -27.29 5.96
CA LEU A 437 -6.35 -26.51 6.02
C LEU A 437 -6.03 -26.01 7.43
N GLU A 438 -7.04 -25.55 8.18
CA GLU A 438 -6.84 -25.10 9.56
C GLU A 438 -6.49 -26.24 10.53
N ARG A 439 -6.90 -27.48 10.25
CA ARG A 439 -6.51 -28.67 11.04
C ARG A 439 -5.09 -29.12 10.74
N GLU A 440 -4.63 -28.97 9.51
CA GLU A 440 -3.30 -29.39 9.07
C GLU A 440 -2.18 -28.50 9.62
N ILE A 441 -2.49 -27.24 9.91
CA ILE A 441 -1.50 -26.21 10.21
C ILE A 441 -1.52 -25.86 11.69
N ARG A 442 -0.37 -26.02 12.35
CA ARG A 442 -0.23 -25.75 13.78
C ARG A 442 -0.20 -24.26 14.06
N ILE A 443 -0.50 -23.90 15.30
CA ILE A 443 -0.42 -22.51 15.77
C ILE A 443 1.01 -21.99 15.54
N GLY A 444 1.10 -20.83 14.90
CA GLY A 444 2.37 -20.17 14.57
C GLY A 444 2.96 -20.56 13.22
N GLU A 445 2.64 -21.74 12.67
CA GLU A 445 3.09 -22.16 11.34
C GLU A 445 2.47 -21.29 10.24
N ARG A 446 3.24 -21.03 9.18
CA ARG A 446 2.82 -20.19 8.06
C ARG A 446 2.77 -20.96 6.75
N ILE A 447 1.91 -20.49 5.85
CA ILE A 447 1.92 -20.89 4.44
C ILE A 447 2.59 -19.80 3.59
N GLY A 448 3.55 -20.23 2.78
CA GLY A 448 4.06 -19.49 1.65
C GLY A 448 3.01 -19.46 0.53
N VAL A 449 2.53 -18.27 0.18
CA VAL A 449 1.59 -18.10 -0.94
C VAL A 449 2.02 -16.96 -1.86
N ASP A 450 1.92 -17.18 -3.17
CA ASP A 450 1.97 -16.10 -4.16
C ASP A 450 0.59 -15.42 -4.22
N GLY A 451 0.53 -14.12 -3.94
CA GLY A 451 -0.73 -13.44 -3.66
C GLY A 451 -1.28 -13.75 -2.26
N GLY A 452 -2.54 -14.17 -2.11
CA GLY A 452 -3.10 -14.57 -0.79
C GLY A 452 -4.33 -13.81 -0.30
N TYR A 453 -5.00 -13.03 -1.15
CA TYR A 453 -6.25 -12.34 -0.78
C TYR A 453 -7.39 -13.29 -0.43
N GLY A 454 -7.55 -14.36 -1.23
CA GLY A 454 -8.63 -15.33 -1.07
C GLY A 454 -8.49 -16.21 0.15
N LEU A 455 -7.26 -16.59 0.52
CA LEU A 455 -7.00 -17.54 1.58
C LEU A 455 -7.49 -17.03 2.94
N ASN A 456 -7.26 -15.75 3.23
CA ASN A 456 -7.70 -15.09 4.47
C ASN A 456 -9.21 -14.90 4.56
N LEU A 457 -9.93 -15.00 3.44
CA LEU A 457 -11.39 -14.94 3.46
C LEU A 457 -12.00 -16.26 3.95
N VAL A 458 -11.26 -17.37 3.79
CA VAL A 458 -11.74 -18.73 4.07
C VAL A 458 -10.94 -19.48 5.14
N SER A 459 -9.82 -18.95 5.62
CA SER A 459 -9.01 -19.56 6.69
C SER A 459 -8.41 -18.50 7.63
N ASN A 460 -7.99 -18.92 8.83
CA ASN A 460 -7.23 -18.13 9.81
C ASN A 460 -5.74 -18.50 9.82
N VAL A 461 -5.23 -19.02 8.70
CA VAL A 461 -3.84 -19.46 8.64
C VAL A 461 -2.92 -18.27 8.37
N TRP A 462 -1.81 -18.20 9.08
CA TRP A 462 -0.80 -17.17 8.86
C TRP A 462 -0.10 -17.39 7.52
N GLN A 463 0.20 -16.31 6.80
CA GLN A 463 0.74 -16.44 5.44
C GLN A 463 1.86 -15.44 5.14
N SER A 464 2.72 -15.82 4.19
CA SER A 464 3.80 -14.97 3.66
C SER A 464 3.29 -13.88 2.70
N GLY A 465 2.14 -14.12 2.08
CA GLY A 465 1.57 -13.26 1.05
C GLY A 465 0.47 -12.34 1.57
N GLY A 466 -0.06 -11.48 0.71
CA GLY A 466 -1.04 -10.47 1.12
C GLY A 466 -1.45 -9.49 0.05
N GLY A 467 -0.86 -9.53 -1.16
CA GLY A 467 -1.27 -8.66 -2.26
C GLY A 467 -0.24 -8.44 -3.35
N SER A 468 -0.19 -7.24 -3.94
CA SER A 468 0.71 -6.97 -5.07
C SER A 468 2.17 -6.95 -4.64
N VAL A 469 3.08 -7.35 -5.53
CA VAL A 469 4.54 -7.35 -5.30
C VAL A 469 5.03 -5.96 -4.91
N GLU A 470 4.46 -4.90 -5.51
CA GLU A 470 4.79 -3.53 -5.15
C GLU A 470 4.39 -3.20 -3.71
N SER A 471 3.30 -3.79 -3.24
CA SER A 471 2.85 -3.63 -1.85
C SER A 471 3.72 -4.43 -0.89
N MET A 472 4.13 -5.66 -1.22
CA MET A 472 5.11 -6.44 -0.42
C MET A 472 6.34 -5.60 -0.17
N TYR A 473 6.93 -5.11 -1.25
CA TYR A 473 8.18 -4.38 -1.24
C TYR A 473 8.12 -3.08 -0.40
N VAL A 474 7.02 -2.32 -0.50
CA VAL A 474 6.86 -1.07 0.25
C VAL A 474 6.58 -1.30 1.74
N LEU A 475 5.98 -2.43 2.10
CA LEU A 475 5.51 -2.67 3.47
C LEU A 475 6.42 -3.55 4.30
N ASN A 476 7.03 -4.55 3.68
CA ASN A 476 7.88 -5.54 4.31
C ASN A 476 8.88 -6.10 3.28
N GLU A 477 10.10 -5.57 3.30
CA GLU A 477 11.17 -5.98 2.39
C GLU A 477 11.56 -7.45 2.55
N PHE A 478 11.46 -8.00 3.76
CA PHE A 478 11.68 -9.43 4.02
C PHE A 478 10.60 -10.30 3.37
N ALA A 479 9.35 -9.82 3.33
CA ALA A 479 8.28 -10.50 2.59
C ALA A 479 8.57 -10.54 1.08
N TYR A 480 9.12 -9.45 0.54
CA TYR A 480 9.57 -9.41 -0.84
C TYR A 480 10.75 -10.34 -1.11
N ILE A 481 11.78 -10.37 -0.24
CA ILE A 481 12.94 -11.26 -0.37
C ILE A 481 12.48 -12.72 -0.41
N PHE A 482 11.64 -13.12 0.55
CA PHE A 482 11.06 -14.47 0.56
C PHE A 482 10.30 -14.77 -0.75
N TRP A 483 9.38 -13.89 -1.16
CA TRP A 483 8.61 -14.08 -2.38
C TRP A 483 9.53 -14.20 -3.61
N TYR A 484 10.53 -13.34 -3.72
CA TYR A 484 11.44 -13.32 -4.87
C TYR A 484 12.18 -14.64 -5.00
N TYR A 485 12.79 -15.13 -3.91
CA TYR A 485 13.59 -16.36 -3.97
C TYR A 485 12.73 -17.63 -3.98
N ILE A 486 11.63 -17.67 -3.22
CA ILE A 486 10.83 -18.89 -3.06
C ILE A 486 9.73 -19.02 -4.12
N MET A 487 9.05 -17.93 -4.47
CA MET A 487 7.91 -17.97 -5.40
C MET A 487 8.31 -17.64 -6.84
N TYR A 488 9.16 -16.63 -7.02
CA TYR A 488 9.50 -16.12 -8.35
C TYR A 488 10.70 -16.87 -8.98
N SER A 489 11.87 -16.88 -8.32
CA SER A 489 13.07 -17.55 -8.84
C SER A 489 13.14 -19.04 -8.51
N GLN A 490 12.38 -19.49 -7.50
CA GLN A 490 12.34 -20.88 -7.04
C GLN A 490 13.73 -21.44 -6.66
N GLU A 491 14.51 -20.61 -5.95
CA GLU A 491 15.86 -20.94 -5.50
C GLU A 491 15.80 -21.98 -4.38
N ASN A 492 16.11 -23.24 -4.72
CA ASN A 492 15.99 -24.37 -3.80
C ASN A 492 16.98 -24.30 -2.64
N ALA A 493 18.16 -23.71 -2.85
CA ALA A 493 19.18 -23.53 -1.81
C ALA A 493 18.67 -22.64 -0.67
N CYS A 494 17.87 -21.61 -0.97
CA CYS A 494 17.33 -20.69 0.02
C CYS A 494 16.16 -21.28 0.84
N LEU A 495 15.52 -22.35 0.34
CA LEU A 495 14.28 -22.88 0.93
C LEU A 495 14.44 -23.30 2.41
N PRO A 496 15.43 -24.11 2.81
CA PRO A 496 15.56 -24.54 4.21
C PRO A 496 15.75 -23.36 5.15
N TYR A 497 16.61 -22.41 4.76
CA TYR A 497 16.92 -21.24 5.56
C TYR A 497 15.72 -20.31 5.73
N PHE A 498 15.07 -19.95 4.62
CA PHE A 498 13.91 -19.05 4.65
C PHE A 498 12.71 -19.70 5.31
N SER A 499 12.46 -20.98 5.07
CA SER A 499 11.37 -21.68 5.75
C SER A 499 11.54 -21.69 7.27
N ARG A 500 12.74 -21.97 7.78
CA ARG A 500 13.04 -21.86 9.22
C ARG A 500 12.80 -20.44 9.72
N ASN A 501 13.54 -19.47 9.18
CA ASN A 501 13.54 -18.08 9.67
C ASN A 501 12.19 -17.37 9.57
N TYR A 502 11.40 -17.66 8.52
CA TYR A 502 10.06 -17.09 8.36
C TYR A 502 8.95 -17.99 8.92
N ASN A 503 9.30 -19.13 9.50
CA ASN A 503 8.39 -20.16 9.98
C ASN A 503 7.36 -20.63 8.93
N VAL A 504 7.81 -20.79 7.69
CA VAL A 504 6.99 -21.25 6.56
C VAL A 504 7.17 -22.75 6.39
N ARG A 505 6.20 -23.51 6.88
CA ARG A 505 6.18 -24.98 6.76
C ARG A 505 5.60 -25.44 5.44
N TYR A 506 4.60 -24.73 4.93
CA TYR A 506 3.88 -25.14 3.74
C TYR A 506 3.99 -24.09 2.64
N ILE A 507 4.03 -24.52 1.37
CA ILE A 507 3.97 -23.68 0.18
C ILE A 507 2.70 -24.05 -0.60
N LYS A 508 1.93 -23.07 -1.05
CA LYS A 508 0.71 -23.29 -1.85
C LYS A 508 0.89 -22.78 -3.28
N GLY A 509 0.52 -23.62 -4.24
CA GLY A 509 0.40 -23.27 -5.67
C GLY A 509 1.65 -23.50 -6.52
N VAL A 510 2.84 -23.60 -5.92
CA VAL A 510 4.11 -23.85 -6.63
C VAL A 510 4.79 -25.09 -6.06
N MET A 511 5.27 -25.98 -6.93
CA MET A 511 6.04 -27.18 -6.57
C MET A 511 7.44 -27.07 -7.17
N PHE A 512 8.46 -27.30 -6.35
CA PHE A 512 9.87 -27.36 -6.77
C PHE A 512 10.68 -28.20 -5.76
N ASP A 513 11.96 -28.39 -6.04
CA ASP A 513 12.84 -29.24 -5.23
C ASP A 513 12.90 -28.80 -3.76
N GLY A 514 12.86 -29.77 -2.86
CA GLY A 514 12.80 -29.55 -1.40
C GLY A 514 11.37 -29.59 -0.83
N LEU A 515 10.33 -29.61 -1.65
CA LEU A 515 8.94 -29.73 -1.21
C LEU A 515 8.40 -31.18 -1.30
N ARG A 516 7.47 -31.53 -0.42
CA ARG A 516 6.73 -32.81 -0.38
C ARG A 516 5.25 -32.57 -0.58
N LYS A 517 4.57 -33.48 -1.29
CA LYS A 517 3.12 -33.40 -1.45
C LYS A 517 2.42 -33.72 -0.13
N THR A 518 1.35 -32.97 0.17
CA THR A 518 0.43 -33.29 1.27
C THR A 518 -0.88 -33.85 0.72
N ASP A 519 -1.78 -34.25 1.61
CA ASP A 519 -3.13 -34.73 1.26
C ASP A 519 -4.04 -33.61 0.71
N ILE A 520 -3.68 -32.34 0.95
CA ILE A 520 -4.42 -31.19 0.46
C ILE A 520 -3.88 -30.79 -0.92
N GLN A 521 -4.74 -30.83 -1.93
CA GLN A 521 -4.36 -30.52 -3.30
C GLN A 521 -3.72 -29.13 -3.42
N GLY A 522 -2.52 -29.08 -3.99
CA GLY A 522 -1.77 -27.85 -4.24
C GLY A 522 -1.12 -27.24 -3.00
N LEU A 523 -1.16 -27.92 -1.86
CA LEU A 523 -0.38 -27.63 -0.66
C LEU A 523 0.84 -28.57 -0.63
N TYR A 524 2.00 -28.01 -0.35
CA TYR A 524 3.25 -28.75 -0.31
C TYR A 524 4.00 -28.43 0.98
N GLU A 525 4.55 -29.43 1.65
CA GLU A 525 5.31 -29.29 2.89
C GLU A 525 6.81 -29.17 2.60
N VAL A 526 7.52 -28.33 3.34
CA VAL A 526 8.97 -28.19 3.26
C VAL A 526 9.66 -29.40 3.90
N SER A 527 10.50 -30.09 3.12
CA SER A 527 11.25 -31.27 3.61
C SER A 527 12.18 -30.89 4.75
N GLY A 528 12.09 -31.62 5.87
CA GLY A 528 12.98 -31.39 7.01
C GLY A 528 12.74 -30.05 7.71
N PHE A 529 11.53 -29.49 7.60
CA PHE A 529 11.17 -28.24 8.24
C PHE A 529 11.52 -28.24 9.74
N ASN A 530 12.30 -27.24 10.15
CA ASN A 530 12.63 -26.96 11.53
C ASN A 530 12.18 -25.53 11.85
N SER A 531 11.28 -25.38 12.80
CA SER A 531 10.72 -24.08 13.17
C SER A 531 11.72 -23.25 13.98
N SER A 532 11.74 -21.93 13.76
CA SER A 532 12.49 -21.00 14.61
C SER A 532 11.61 -19.87 15.14
N ILE A 533 10.35 -20.14 15.53
CA ILE A 533 9.54 -19.11 16.19
C ILE A 533 10.34 -18.54 17.38
N VAL A 534 10.41 -17.21 17.41
CA VAL A 534 11.14 -16.38 18.38
C VAL A 534 10.86 -16.75 19.85
N GLU A 535 9.73 -17.39 20.14
CA GLU A 535 9.33 -17.81 21.49
C GLU A 535 10.04 -19.08 21.97
N VAL A 536 10.67 -19.86 21.08
CA VAL A 536 11.35 -21.12 21.43
C VAL A 536 12.55 -21.38 20.50
N LEU A 537 13.65 -20.69 20.74
CA LEU A 537 14.94 -21.09 20.19
C LEU A 537 15.47 -22.27 21.02
N SER A 538 15.95 -23.32 20.34
CA SER A 538 16.69 -24.37 21.05
C SER A 538 17.92 -23.73 21.71
N LYS A 539 18.29 -24.19 22.91
CA LYS A 539 19.50 -23.69 23.60
C LYS A 539 20.77 -23.87 22.77
N ASP A 540 20.74 -24.79 21.81
CA ASP A 540 21.86 -25.14 20.94
C ASP A 540 21.80 -24.40 19.59
N SER A 541 20.87 -23.45 19.41
CA SER A 541 20.77 -22.68 18.16
C SER A 541 21.98 -21.75 18.03
N TRP A 542 22.67 -21.80 16.89
CA TRP A 542 23.77 -20.89 16.60
C TRP A 542 23.25 -19.49 16.25
N LEU A 543 23.43 -18.53 17.16
CA LEU A 543 22.92 -17.16 17.05
C LEU A 543 24.03 -16.16 16.71
N VAL A 544 23.79 -15.37 15.66
CA VAL A 544 24.71 -14.32 15.20
C VAL A 544 24.02 -12.96 15.24
N LEU A 545 24.55 -12.05 16.04
CA LEU A 545 24.08 -10.66 16.10
C LEU A 545 24.78 -9.81 15.05
N HIS A 546 24.04 -9.23 14.12
CA HIS A 546 24.59 -8.29 13.15
C HIS A 546 24.40 -6.84 13.62
N ILE A 547 25.50 -6.08 13.67
CA ILE A 547 25.53 -4.64 13.91
C ILE A 547 26.01 -3.91 12.66
N GLY A 548 25.18 -3.01 12.15
CA GLY A 548 25.47 -2.18 10.99
C GLY A 548 24.23 -1.76 10.18
N PRO A 549 24.42 -1.18 8.99
CA PRO A 549 23.35 -0.83 8.06
C PRO A 549 22.50 -2.04 7.64
N VAL A 550 21.20 -1.80 7.44
CA VAL A 550 20.21 -2.85 7.06
C VAL A 550 20.56 -3.51 5.71
N ASP A 551 21.16 -2.78 4.77
CA ASP A 551 21.59 -3.34 3.49
C ASP A 551 22.72 -4.38 3.64
N ARG A 552 23.62 -4.19 4.60
CA ARG A 552 24.65 -5.19 4.95
C ARG A 552 24.05 -6.43 5.63
N TYR A 553 23.07 -6.22 6.51
CA TYR A 553 22.31 -7.33 7.09
C TYR A 553 21.60 -8.16 6.02
N ILE A 554 20.92 -7.51 5.06
CA ILE A 554 20.24 -8.20 3.97
C ILE A 554 21.23 -8.97 3.10
N GLN A 555 22.42 -8.42 2.84
CA GLN A 555 23.49 -9.11 2.13
C GLN A 555 23.91 -10.38 2.85
N LEU A 556 24.24 -10.27 4.15
CA LEU A 556 24.59 -11.42 4.97
C LEU A 556 23.47 -12.46 5.02
N PHE A 557 22.22 -12.02 5.20
CA PHE A 557 21.05 -12.88 5.30
C PHE A 557 20.79 -13.71 4.04
N ILE A 558 20.86 -13.08 2.86
CA ILE A 558 20.69 -13.78 1.58
C ILE A 558 21.87 -14.71 1.31
N SER A 559 23.10 -14.25 1.56
CA SER A 559 24.31 -15.05 1.32
C SER A 559 24.38 -16.29 2.21
N VAL A 560 23.94 -16.20 3.46
CA VAL A 560 23.79 -17.39 4.32
C VAL A 560 22.71 -18.33 3.77
N ALA A 561 21.57 -17.79 3.30
CA ALA A 561 20.49 -18.60 2.74
C ALA A 561 20.94 -19.43 1.52
N LEU A 562 21.78 -18.87 0.64
CA LEU A 562 22.31 -19.55 -0.55
C LEU A 562 23.22 -20.75 -0.23
N SER A 563 23.64 -20.93 1.03
CA SER A 563 24.49 -22.08 1.41
C SER A 563 23.77 -23.43 1.31
N GLY A 564 22.42 -23.43 1.33
CA GLY A 564 21.59 -24.62 1.47
C GLY A 564 21.38 -25.08 2.92
N GLY A 565 22.01 -24.41 3.89
CA GLY A 565 21.88 -24.70 5.31
C GLY A 565 20.65 -24.06 5.95
N SER A 566 20.40 -24.39 7.23
CA SER A 566 19.36 -23.72 8.04
C SER A 566 19.95 -22.86 9.17
N GLU A 567 21.27 -22.75 9.25
CA GLU A 567 22.02 -22.03 10.29
C GLU A 567 23.10 -21.14 9.66
N PRO A 568 23.56 -20.08 10.34
CA PRO A 568 23.12 -19.57 11.67
C PRO A 568 21.76 -18.87 11.66
N ILE A 569 21.16 -18.63 12.84
CA ILE A 569 20.05 -17.66 12.95
C ILE A 569 20.63 -16.26 13.09
N LEU A 570 20.36 -15.40 12.10
CA LEU A 570 20.85 -14.02 12.06
C LEU A 570 19.86 -13.04 12.69
N VAL A 571 20.30 -12.32 13.71
CA VAL A 571 19.52 -11.26 14.36
C VAL A 571 20.04 -9.89 13.93
N ASN A 572 19.15 -9.04 13.38
CA ASN A 572 19.50 -7.67 13.05
C ASN A 572 19.46 -6.80 14.32
N GLY A 573 20.63 -6.43 14.84
CA GLY A 573 20.76 -5.56 16.00
C GLY A 573 20.68 -4.06 15.67
N GLY A 574 20.49 -3.69 14.41
CA GLY A 574 20.49 -2.29 13.99
C GLY A 574 21.90 -1.71 13.88
N ARG A 575 22.01 -0.38 13.93
CA ARG A 575 23.27 0.33 13.60
C ARG A 575 24.25 0.46 14.75
N TYR A 576 23.78 0.37 16.00
CA TYR A 576 24.54 0.76 17.18
C TYR A 576 24.56 -0.39 18.17
N LEU A 577 25.76 -0.82 18.56
CA LEU A 577 25.93 -1.87 19.58
C LEU A 577 25.48 -1.37 20.96
N GLU A 578 25.57 -0.06 21.18
CA GLU A 578 25.25 0.60 22.44
C GLU A 578 23.75 0.57 22.78
N ASP A 579 22.90 0.10 21.87
CA ASP A 579 21.48 -0.12 22.15
C ASP A 579 21.25 -1.39 23.01
N PHE A 580 22.28 -2.21 23.22
CA PHE A 580 22.24 -3.46 23.99
C PHE A 580 22.86 -3.36 25.40
N SER A 581 22.54 -4.34 26.23
CA SER A 581 23.15 -4.63 27.53
C SER A 581 24.09 -5.84 27.48
N ASP A 582 24.98 -5.97 28.47
CA ASP A 582 25.89 -7.12 28.59
C ASP A 582 25.13 -8.46 28.63
N GLU A 583 23.99 -8.50 29.34
CA GLU A 583 23.15 -9.70 29.44
C GLU A 583 22.59 -10.11 28.08
N GLU A 584 22.12 -9.15 27.27
CA GLU A 584 21.61 -9.43 25.94
C GLU A 584 22.70 -9.91 25.00
N LEU A 585 23.88 -9.27 25.02
CA LEU A 585 25.01 -9.66 24.19
C LEU A 585 25.51 -11.07 24.52
N SER A 586 25.44 -11.49 25.80
CA SER A 586 25.85 -12.83 26.23
C SER A 586 25.04 -13.98 25.62
N ARG A 587 23.89 -13.68 24.99
CA ARG A 587 23.02 -14.67 24.33
C ARG A 587 23.47 -15.03 22.92
N PHE A 588 24.43 -14.31 22.35
CA PHE A 588 24.90 -14.52 20.97
C PHE A 588 26.25 -15.20 20.94
N ASP A 589 26.42 -16.18 20.04
CA ASP A 589 27.69 -16.88 19.86
C ASP A 589 28.72 -16.03 19.08
N LEU A 590 28.24 -15.12 18.22
CA LEU A 590 29.05 -14.22 17.41
C LEU A 590 28.39 -12.85 17.27
N ILE A 591 29.17 -11.79 17.44
CA ILE A 591 28.81 -10.42 17.05
C ILE A 591 29.48 -10.11 15.70
N TYR A 592 28.70 -9.97 14.65
CA TYR A 592 29.11 -9.57 13.30
C TYR A 592 28.94 -8.06 13.12
N ILE A 593 30.04 -7.33 12.88
CA ILE A 593 30.05 -5.88 12.77
C ILE A 593 30.45 -5.52 11.33
N SER A 594 29.47 -5.10 10.53
CA SER A 594 29.69 -4.73 9.11
C SER A 594 30.04 -3.25 8.90
N ASP A 595 29.81 -2.45 9.94
CA ASP A 595 30.05 -1.01 9.98
C ASP A 595 30.06 -0.54 11.44
N MET A 596 30.77 0.54 11.71
CA MET A 596 30.96 1.05 13.08
C MET A 596 30.33 2.42 13.25
N GLY A 597 29.02 2.41 13.55
CA GLY A 597 28.35 3.57 14.10
C GLY A 597 28.62 3.69 15.60
N LEU A 598 29.24 4.78 16.03
CA LEU A 598 29.50 5.08 17.45
C LEU A 598 28.71 6.30 17.89
N ARG A 599 28.00 6.18 19.00
CA ARG A 599 27.37 7.29 19.75
C ARG A 599 28.12 7.56 21.06
N ASP A 600 28.56 6.49 21.71
CA ASP A 600 29.27 6.54 22.99
C ASP A 600 30.42 5.53 22.96
N GLU A 601 31.64 6.07 22.83
CA GLU A 601 32.85 5.28 22.67
C GLU A 601 33.20 4.46 23.91
N ASP A 602 32.98 5.01 25.10
CA ASP A 602 33.28 4.32 26.36
C ASP A 602 32.31 3.18 26.61
N ARG A 603 31.03 3.40 26.32
CA ARG A 603 30.02 2.33 26.41
C ARG A 603 30.30 1.22 25.40
N TYR A 604 30.59 1.57 24.15
CA TYR A 604 30.92 0.60 23.10
C TYR A 604 32.12 -0.26 23.50
N PHE A 605 33.21 0.38 23.94
CA PHE A 605 34.40 -0.34 24.40
C PHE A 605 34.10 -1.27 25.58
N THR A 606 33.30 -0.80 26.53
CA THR A 606 32.93 -1.57 27.72
C THR A 606 32.14 -2.82 27.34
N LEU A 607 31.13 -2.70 26.46
CA LEU A 607 30.33 -3.82 25.98
C LEU A 607 31.16 -4.87 25.24
N ILE A 608 32.00 -4.45 24.28
CA ILE A 608 32.89 -5.37 23.56
C ILE A 608 33.87 -6.05 24.53
N THR A 609 34.48 -5.30 25.44
CA THR A 609 35.44 -5.84 26.41
C THR A 609 34.78 -6.84 27.36
N SER A 610 33.58 -6.54 27.84
CA SER A 610 32.78 -7.41 28.70
C SER A 610 32.44 -8.72 27.98
N TYR A 611 31.95 -8.62 26.74
CA TYR A 611 31.63 -9.77 25.90
C TYR A 611 32.86 -10.64 25.55
N LEU A 612 34.03 -10.04 25.32
CA LEU A 612 35.27 -10.79 25.11
C LEU A 612 35.78 -11.46 26.39
N ARG A 613 35.57 -10.84 27.57
CA ARG A 613 35.95 -11.44 28.86
C ARG A 613 35.11 -12.66 29.20
N SER A 614 33.85 -12.71 28.78
CA SER A 614 33.00 -13.91 28.89
C SER A 614 33.32 -14.99 27.85
N GLY A 615 34.28 -14.74 26.94
CA GLY A 615 34.70 -15.71 25.92
C GLY A 615 34.00 -15.56 24.56
N GLY A 616 33.24 -14.47 24.36
CA GLY A 616 32.55 -14.20 23.10
C GLY A 616 33.49 -13.96 21.91
N THR A 617 32.91 -14.02 20.70
CA THR A 617 33.63 -13.81 19.44
C THR A 617 33.07 -12.60 18.68
N VAL A 618 33.95 -11.73 18.20
CA VAL A 618 33.56 -10.54 17.41
C VAL A 618 34.22 -10.61 16.04
N LEU A 619 33.45 -10.42 14.96
CA LEU A 619 33.95 -10.31 13.60
C LEU A 619 33.70 -8.91 13.07
N PHE A 620 34.77 -8.20 12.72
CA PHE A 620 34.72 -6.92 12.02
C PHE A 620 34.89 -7.13 10.51
N ASP A 621 33.81 -7.00 9.75
CA ASP A 621 33.83 -7.01 8.27
C ASP A 621 33.73 -5.57 7.76
N ILE A 622 34.85 -4.84 7.88
CA ILE A 622 34.95 -3.40 7.63
C ILE A 622 36.10 -3.10 6.68
N SER A 623 35.91 -2.13 5.79
CA SER A 623 36.94 -1.75 4.82
C SER A 623 37.79 -0.55 5.26
N SER A 624 37.43 0.13 6.35
CA SER A 624 38.20 1.24 6.90
C SER A 624 38.02 1.38 8.41
N ILE A 625 39.04 1.91 9.08
CA ILE A 625 38.98 2.34 10.49
C ILE A 625 38.93 3.88 10.50
N PRO A 626 37.85 4.49 11.01
CA PRO A 626 37.74 5.94 11.08
C PRO A 626 38.91 6.58 11.87
N PRO A 627 39.54 7.64 11.33
CA PRO A 627 40.74 8.24 11.95
C PRO A 627 40.45 8.90 13.30
N MET A 628 39.19 9.26 13.55
CA MET A 628 38.72 9.93 14.76
C MET A 628 38.55 9.01 15.98
N PHE A 629 38.74 7.69 15.82
CA PHE A 629 38.65 6.76 16.95
C PHE A 629 39.83 6.97 17.90
N SER A 630 39.56 6.86 19.21
CA SER A 630 40.63 6.89 20.20
C SER A 630 41.53 5.67 20.07
N GLU A 631 42.73 5.76 20.61
CA GLU A 631 43.68 4.64 20.67
C GLU A 631 43.07 3.43 21.41
N LYS A 632 42.19 3.67 22.39
CA LYS A 632 41.49 2.63 23.14
C LYS A 632 40.64 1.73 22.22
N ILE A 633 39.95 2.31 21.24
CA ILE A 633 39.17 1.56 20.24
C ILE A 633 40.08 0.94 19.18
N LYS A 634 41.08 1.69 18.69
CA LYS A 634 42.06 1.19 17.71
C LYS A 634 42.81 -0.05 18.21
N ASP A 635 43.17 -0.07 19.49
CA ASP A 635 43.83 -1.20 20.15
C ASP A 635 42.95 -2.45 20.27
N MET A 636 41.64 -2.37 19.99
CA MET A 636 40.78 -3.54 19.91
C MET A 636 40.87 -4.27 18.58
N PHE A 637 41.23 -3.60 17.49
CA PHE A 637 41.27 -4.26 16.19
C PHE A 637 42.50 -5.17 16.06
N PRO A 638 42.38 -6.28 15.31
CA PRO A 638 43.53 -7.07 14.88
C PRO A 638 44.46 -6.28 13.93
N VAL A 639 43.96 -5.21 13.32
CA VAL A 639 44.66 -4.41 12.29
C VAL A 639 44.74 -2.95 12.73
N LYS A 640 45.89 -2.32 12.57
CA LYS A 640 46.11 -0.90 12.88
C LYS A 640 45.85 0.03 11.70
N ARG A 641 46.21 -0.41 10.48
CA ARG A 641 46.06 0.39 9.26
C ARG A 641 45.58 -0.48 8.11
N ILE A 642 44.59 0.04 7.38
CA ILE A 642 43.90 -0.63 6.29
C ILE A 642 44.08 0.19 5.00
N SER A 643 44.30 -0.50 3.87
CA SER A 643 44.24 0.09 2.52
C SER A 643 43.25 -0.66 1.64
N GLU A 644 42.57 0.05 0.74
CA GLU A 644 41.69 -0.55 -0.26
C GLU A 644 42.41 -0.63 -1.61
N GLU A 645 42.52 -1.83 -2.18
CA GLU A 645 43.18 -2.07 -3.46
C GLU A 645 42.40 -3.10 -4.29
N LYS A 646 42.71 -3.20 -5.59
CA LYS A 646 42.11 -4.20 -6.47
C LYS A 646 42.76 -5.57 -6.26
N SER A 647 41.95 -6.62 -6.10
CA SER A 647 42.39 -8.00 -6.01
C SER A 647 41.59 -8.89 -6.98
N SER A 648 42.27 -9.89 -7.52
CA SER A 648 41.72 -11.02 -8.28
C SER A 648 41.17 -12.14 -7.41
N LEU A 649 41.25 -11.99 -6.08
CA LEU A 649 40.74 -12.92 -5.07
C LEU A 649 41.34 -14.34 -5.16
N GLN A 650 42.61 -14.45 -5.59
CA GLN A 650 43.35 -15.70 -5.45
C GLN A 650 43.89 -15.78 -4.02
N LEU A 651 43.04 -16.24 -3.12
CA LEU A 651 43.30 -16.23 -1.69
C LEU A 651 44.11 -17.46 -1.27
N VAL A 652 45.12 -17.24 -0.43
CA VAL A 652 45.95 -18.28 0.16
C VAL A 652 45.56 -18.43 1.63
N PRO A 653 44.84 -19.50 2.02
CA PRO A 653 44.48 -19.74 3.42
C PRO A 653 45.67 -20.25 4.23
N SER A 654 45.72 -19.91 5.52
CA SER A 654 46.61 -20.53 6.50
C SER A 654 46.19 -21.98 6.80
N PRO A 655 47.09 -22.83 7.35
CA PRO A 655 46.75 -24.19 7.78
C PRO A 655 45.58 -24.26 8.77
N PHE A 656 45.35 -23.19 9.54
CA PHE A 656 44.21 -23.09 10.44
C PHE A 656 42.86 -23.19 9.70
N LEU A 657 42.80 -22.74 8.45
CA LEU A 657 41.59 -22.72 7.63
C LEU A 657 41.44 -23.95 6.71
N GLU A 658 42.39 -24.89 6.71
CA GLU A 658 42.25 -26.14 5.93
C GLU A 658 40.97 -26.92 6.30
N LYS A 659 40.49 -26.75 7.54
CA LYS A 659 39.24 -27.35 8.05
C LYS A 659 37.95 -26.76 7.46
N VAL A 660 38.03 -25.60 6.80
CA VAL A 660 36.86 -24.88 6.24
C VAL A 660 36.43 -25.45 4.88
N GLY A 661 37.32 -26.23 4.24
CA GLY A 661 37.12 -26.79 2.90
C GLY A 661 37.84 -25.98 1.82
N VAL A 662 37.34 -26.07 0.58
CA VAL A 662 37.94 -25.37 -0.56
C VAL A 662 37.74 -23.86 -0.42
N PHE A 663 38.82 -23.15 -0.11
CA PHE A 663 38.82 -21.70 0.03
C PHE A 663 38.98 -21.04 -1.35
N LYS A 664 37.87 -20.91 -2.08
CA LYS A 664 37.87 -20.31 -3.43
C LYS A 664 36.70 -19.35 -3.58
N ILE A 665 37.00 -18.11 -3.96
CA ILE A 665 36.02 -17.08 -4.29
C ILE A 665 36.26 -16.67 -5.74
N LYS A 666 35.20 -16.62 -6.56
CA LYS A 666 35.30 -16.16 -7.94
C LYS A 666 35.56 -14.65 -7.94
N GLY A 667 36.79 -14.29 -8.31
CA GLY A 667 37.15 -12.91 -8.55
C GLY A 667 36.63 -12.40 -9.89
N THR A 668 36.17 -11.14 -9.91
CA THR A 668 36.19 -10.33 -11.13
C THR A 668 37.48 -9.51 -11.11
N ASN A 669 38.07 -9.22 -12.28
CA ASN A 669 39.35 -8.50 -12.42
C ASN A 669 39.34 -7.05 -11.86
N GLU A 670 38.25 -6.61 -11.21
CA GLU A 670 38.07 -5.26 -10.67
C GLU A 670 37.56 -5.23 -9.21
N THR A 671 37.62 -6.34 -8.47
CA THR A 671 37.10 -6.38 -7.09
C THR A 671 37.99 -5.60 -6.14
N VAL A 672 37.45 -4.63 -5.42
CA VAL A 672 38.18 -3.87 -4.39
C VAL A 672 38.04 -4.59 -3.06
N VAL A 673 39.17 -4.89 -2.41
CA VAL A 673 39.23 -5.47 -1.07
C VAL A 673 40.11 -4.62 -0.17
N ALA A 674 39.88 -4.75 1.12
CA ALA A 674 40.66 -4.08 2.15
C ALA A 674 41.77 -5.01 2.65
N HIS A 675 42.99 -4.49 2.70
CA HIS A 675 44.19 -5.20 3.16
C HIS A 675 44.69 -4.61 4.46
N ALA A 676 45.25 -5.46 5.32
CA ALA A 676 45.97 -5.00 6.49
C ALA A 676 47.38 -4.57 6.10
N GLU A 677 47.68 -3.27 6.20
CA GLU A 677 49.04 -2.76 6.02
C GLU A 677 49.90 -2.99 7.28
N GLU A 678 49.28 -2.89 8.46
CA GLU A 678 49.94 -3.10 9.75
C GLU A 678 49.03 -3.88 10.70
N LEU A 679 49.56 -4.96 11.28
CA LEU A 679 48.86 -5.78 12.26
C LEU A 679 49.11 -5.29 13.69
N ASN A 680 48.14 -5.52 14.57
CA ASN A 680 48.31 -5.25 15.99
C ASN A 680 49.19 -6.32 16.66
N VAL A 681 49.73 -6.03 17.85
CA VAL A 681 50.58 -6.97 18.58
C VAL A 681 49.79 -8.23 18.92
N ASN A 682 50.35 -9.40 18.61
CA ASN A 682 49.73 -10.74 18.75
C ASN A 682 48.56 -11.03 17.79
N ALA A 683 48.36 -10.20 16.77
CA ALA A 683 47.43 -10.54 15.70
C ALA A 683 48.09 -11.50 14.69
N GLU A 684 47.32 -12.46 14.20
CA GLU A 684 47.76 -13.49 13.26
C GLU A 684 46.96 -13.39 11.96
N ALA A 685 47.66 -13.29 10.82
CA ALA A 685 47.03 -13.37 9.51
C ALA A 685 46.58 -14.80 9.22
N LEU A 686 45.34 -14.95 8.77
CA LEU A 686 44.71 -16.23 8.45
C LEU A 686 44.56 -16.47 6.96
N VAL A 687 44.45 -15.40 6.16
CA VAL A 687 44.33 -15.44 4.70
C VAL A 687 45.13 -14.30 4.10
N TRP A 688 45.86 -14.61 3.04
CA TRP A 688 46.57 -13.64 2.21
C TRP A 688 45.95 -13.58 0.81
N ASP A 689 46.06 -12.44 0.15
CA ASP A 689 45.75 -12.32 -1.27
C ASP A 689 46.92 -12.79 -2.15
N GLU A 690 46.77 -12.64 -3.47
CA GLU A 690 47.79 -13.00 -4.45
C GLU A 690 49.10 -12.19 -4.33
N TYR A 691 49.06 -11.03 -3.68
CA TYR A 691 50.21 -10.15 -3.46
C TYR A 691 50.85 -10.35 -2.08
N GLY A 692 50.40 -11.36 -1.32
CA GLY A 692 50.91 -11.67 0.01
C GLY A 692 50.44 -10.70 1.10
N LYS A 693 49.38 -9.92 0.84
CA LYS A 693 48.78 -8.98 1.80
C LYS A 693 47.70 -9.67 2.64
N PRO A 694 47.70 -9.53 3.98
CA PRO A 694 46.67 -10.13 4.81
C PRO A 694 45.28 -9.51 4.57
N VAL A 695 44.26 -10.36 4.46
CA VAL A 695 42.86 -9.97 4.21
C VAL A 695 41.87 -10.55 5.22
N ILE A 696 42.28 -11.58 5.96
CA ILE A 696 41.58 -12.05 7.17
C ILE A 696 42.61 -12.20 8.28
N VAL A 697 42.32 -11.62 9.45
CA VAL A 697 43.23 -11.57 10.60
C VAL A 697 42.46 -11.91 11.87
N ARG A 698 43.11 -12.59 12.82
CA ARG A 698 42.56 -12.81 14.16
C ARG A 698 43.46 -12.22 15.25
N LEU A 699 42.86 -11.88 16.39
CA LEU A 699 43.53 -11.45 17.61
C LEU A 699 42.83 -12.10 18.80
N LYS A 700 43.59 -12.75 19.69
CA LYS A 700 43.07 -13.20 20.98
C LYS A 700 43.10 -12.05 21.96
N LYS A 701 41.97 -11.73 22.58
CA LYS A 701 41.89 -10.66 23.59
C LYS A 701 41.04 -11.13 24.77
N PHE A 702 41.61 -11.07 25.98
CA PHE A 702 41.03 -11.67 27.18
C PHE A 702 40.76 -13.18 26.96
N ASN A 703 39.53 -13.64 27.20
CA ASN A 703 39.11 -15.03 27.01
C ASN A 703 38.47 -15.28 25.63
N GLY A 704 38.27 -14.23 24.83
CA GLY A 704 37.55 -14.26 23.56
C GLY A 704 38.44 -13.97 22.35
N TRP A 705 37.80 -13.87 21.20
CA TRP A 705 38.47 -13.70 19.91
C TRP A 705 37.88 -12.56 19.10
N ILE A 706 38.77 -11.84 18.42
CA ILE A 706 38.42 -10.80 17.49
C ILE A 706 38.94 -11.19 16.11
N PHE A 707 38.07 -11.23 15.13
CA PHE A 707 38.38 -11.45 13.73
C PHE A 707 38.16 -10.15 12.97
N TRP A 708 38.96 -9.95 11.92
CA TRP A 708 38.76 -8.89 10.94
C TRP A 708 38.78 -9.51 9.54
N SER A 709 37.86 -9.08 8.69
CA SER A 709 37.83 -9.40 7.26
C SER A 709 37.75 -8.11 6.45
N GLY A 710 38.60 -8.01 5.43
CA GLY A 710 38.57 -6.92 4.46
C GLY A 710 37.91 -7.28 3.13
N ILE A 711 37.34 -8.48 2.99
CA ILE A 711 36.93 -9.05 1.70
C ILE A 711 35.46 -8.76 1.40
N ASN A 712 34.61 -8.58 2.42
CA ASN A 712 33.16 -8.50 2.28
C ASN A 712 32.58 -9.70 1.53
N ILE A 713 32.85 -10.90 2.05
CA ILE A 713 32.39 -12.18 1.46
C ILE A 713 30.87 -12.17 1.22
N PRO A 714 29.99 -11.65 2.10
CA PRO A 714 28.56 -11.59 1.81
C PRO A 714 28.20 -10.87 0.52
N TYR A 715 28.87 -9.75 0.21
CA TYR A 715 28.65 -9.03 -1.03
C TYR A 715 29.06 -9.83 -2.26
N LEU A 716 30.19 -10.54 -2.19
CA LEU A 716 30.70 -11.36 -3.30
C LEU A 716 29.80 -12.54 -3.60
N VAL A 717 29.32 -13.24 -2.56
CA VAL A 717 28.35 -14.32 -2.70
C VAL A 717 27.09 -13.84 -3.44
N MET A 718 26.56 -12.67 -3.06
CA MET A 718 25.41 -12.09 -3.74
C MET A 718 25.71 -11.67 -5.19
N LEU A 719 26.90 -11.15 -5.45
CA LEU A 719 27.31 -10.70 -6.77
C LEU A 719 27.46 -11.88 -7.74
N ASN A 720 28.08 -12.96 -7.27
CA ASN A 720 28.36 -14.17 -8.06
C ASN A 720 27.19 -15.15 -8.08
N ASN A 721 26.24 -15.03 -7.14
CA ASN A 721 25.15 -15.97 -6.88
C ASN A 721 25.64 -17.43 -6.81
N ASP A 722 26.70 -17.65 -6.02
CA ASP A 722 27.42 -18.93 -5.94
C ASP A 722 27.19 -19.63 -4.59
N CYS A 723 26.65 -20.85 -4.64
CA CYS A 723 26.32 -21.64 -3.45
C CYS A 723 27.57 -22.15 -2.70
N ASP A 724 28.69 -22.37 -3.39
CA ASP A 724 29.93 -22.84 -2.74
C ASP A 724 30.62 -21.70 -1.99
N GLU A 725 30.59 -20.47 -2.54
CA GLU A 725 31.01 -19.27 -1.82
C GLU A 725 30.13 -19.00 -0.59
N ALA A 726 28.82 -19.22 -0.71
CA ALA A 726 27.89 -19.13 0.41
C ALA A 726 28.20 -20.15 1.52
N ARG A 727 28.53 -21.40 1.16
CA ARG A 727 28.98 -22.42 2.11
C ARG A 727 30.29 -22.05 2.76
N LEU A 728 31.23 -21.47 2.01
CA LEU A 728 32.49 -20.99 2.55
C LEU A 728 32.25 -19.92 3.64
N LEU A 729 31.36 -18.95 3.38
CA LEU A 729 30.96 -17.94 4.36
C LEU A 729 30.43 -18.59 5.65
N VAL A 730 29.47 -19.52 5.54
CA VAL A 730 28.88 -20.19 6.70
C VAL A 730 29.93 -21.01 7.46
N ASN A 731 30.80 -21.75 6.76
CA ASN A 731 31.87 -22.52 7.38
C ASN A 731 32.88 -21.63 8.11
N LEU A 732 33.19 -20.44 7.57
CA LEU A 732 34.06 -19.48 8.24
C LEU A 732 33.42 -18.94 9.52
N LEU A 733 32.16 -18.51 9.45
CA LEU A 733 31.43 -18.05 10.63
C LEU A 733 31.37 -19.17 11.69
N HIS A 734 31.13 -20.41 11.28
CA HIS A 734 31.08 -21.57 12.18
C HIS A 734 32.44 -21.82 12.83
N LEU A 735 33.52 -21.81 12.05
CA LEU A 735 34.88 -22.00 12.56
C LEU A 735 35.28 -20.90 13.55
N PHE A 736 34.94 -19.64 13.26
CA PHE A 736 35.25 -18.52 14.13
C PHE A 736 34.55 -18.64 15.47
N THR A 737 33.33 -19.18 15.46
CA THR A 737 32.49 -19.39 16.64
C THR A 737 32.94 -20.62 17.46
N PHE A 738 33.10 -21.77 16.81
CA PHE A 738 33.33 -23.07 17.47
C PHE A 738 34.73 -23.61 17.20
N GLN A 739 35.74 -22.86 17.64
CA GLN A 739 37.17 -23.06 17.33
C GLN A 739 37.75 -24.43 17.74
N THR A 740 36.98 -25.27 18.44
CA THR A 740 37.31 -26.66 18.80
C THR A 740 36.04 -27.51 18.79
N GLU A 741 36.16 -28.78 18.36
CA GLU A 741 35.09 -29.78 18.33
C GLU A 741 34.29 -29.78 19.65
N ARG A 742 33.12 -29.13 19.65
CA ARG A 742 32.04 -29.53 20.53
C ARG A 742 31.36 -30.71 19.84
N THR A 743 31.44 -31.86 20.48
CA THR A 743 30.65 -33.07 20.22
C THR A 743 29.27 -32.70 19.67
N ALA A 744 29.01 -33.08 18.41
CA ALA A 744 27.66 -33.24 17.92
C ALA A 744 26.98 -34.31 18.79
N SER A 745 26.22 -33.89 19.79
CA SER A 745 25.37 -34.79 20.54
C SER A 745 24.20 -35.20 19.65
N THR A 746 24.29 -36.38 19.06
CA THR A 746 23.15 -37.13 18.51
C THR A 746 22.30 -37.67 19.65
N GLU A 747 21.71 -36.79 20.47
CA GLU A 747 20.67 -37.18 21.43
C GLU A 747 19.33 -36.61 21.00
N SER A 748 18.34 -37.49 20.83
CA SER A 748 16.95 -37.14 20.59
C SER A 748 16.40 -36.34 21.77
N ILE A 749 15.99 -35.10 21.53
CA ILE A 749 15.44 -34.22 22.57
C ILE A 749 14.04 -34.71 22.99
N SER A 750 13.89 -34.99 24.29
CA SER A 750 12.61 -35.16 24.97
C SER A 750 12.04 -33.81 25.43
N HIS A 751 10.72 -33.73 25.61
CA HIS A 751 9.88 -32.54 25.80
C HIS A 751 10.19 -31.55 26.95
N GLY A 752 11.35 -31.61 27.61
CA GLY A 752 11.62 -30.89 28.87
C GLY A 752 12.44 -29.59 28.81
N ASN A 753 13.12 -29.26 27.71
CA ASN A 753 14.15 -28.19 27.70
C ASN A 753 13.83 -27.02 26.77
N LEU A 754 12.77 -26.26 27.06
CA LEU A 754 12.45 -25.01 26.38
C LEU A 754 12.72 -23.82 27.31
N THR A 755 13.46 -22.81 26.83
CA THR A 755 13.62 -21.53 27.51
C THR A 755 12.79 -20.50 26.78
N VAL A 756 11.79 -19.93 27.46
CA VAL A 756 10.97 -18.84 26.94
C VAL A 756 11.79 -17.56 27.01
N LEU A 757 12.10 -16.96 25.86
CA LEU A 757 12.59 -15.59 25.79
C LEU A 757 11.38 -14.70 25.47
N SER A 758 10.88 -13.97 26.49
CA SER A 758 9.81 -13.01 26.27
C SER A 758 10.35 -11.75 25.59
N THR A 759 9.72 -11.33 24.49
CA THR A 759 9.82 -9.97 23.92
C THR A 759 8.66 -9.11 24.38
#